data_AF-A0A535VYU2-F1
#
_entry.id   AF-A0A535VYU2-F1
#
_cell.length_a   1.000
_cell.length_b   1.000
_cell.length_c   1.000
_cell.angle_alpha   90.00
_cell.angle_beta   90.00
_cell.angle_gamma   90.00
#
_symmetry.space_group_name_H-M   'P 1'
#
loop_
_entity.id
_entity.type
_entity.pdbx_description
1 polymer ?
#
loop_
_entity_poly.entity_id
_entity_poly.type
_entity_poly.pdbx_seq_one_letter_code
_entity_poly.pdbx_strand_id
1 'polypeptide(L)'
;MSSAPPTPEATVVLKDGSTVAVRPIRPDDESALADFYTRLSPESQSYRFFAAPADVREIAKRMVIAGYESQFGLVATSATEVVGHAVYIVTGGRRAEMGLAIADGFQGRGLGLLLFAQLADAAAHAGIEVFEAVVKADNTRMLELLRESGFPLRLRSEPGEVHAELATAPSDEAGIHFERRNALSAQAAVQRFLAPRSIVLIGSAFDPDTTDGTLMRHLLEGGFAGRLLLVNGTGAHVQGLTAFTSVRDIPGDVDLAVITLPAAQVVAAAEECAAKGVHALVVISPGFAESGGEGIVHQQQLLEICRRTGMRLVGPNCSGVINTAPAVRLNASVIAGLPPQGRIGFMSQSGSLGTAIIELARVQGTGFSSFVSVGNNADISAIDLLQYWEADADTNLVMLYLESFGDPRHFSRIARRVGREMPILAVKGGRSASGARAATTSHSGTLTRPSTIRIATSGVGEDALFQQAGIIRTATLAELFGTAQLLSDQPLPAGDRVGIITNAGGPGVLCADSCEFRGLRVPDLADEVKVSFAGLVPSTSTLQNPVVLLAQAGTAEYQRAITIMAASPAIDALIVIFTPQVGTHAAEAAEGIRRAATALPRAVPILAVFMSSPESAALIRDGGGRVPVYPFPEDAARALGHAHRYVSWRKTPFESAPELGGIDSHRAAAVISATLAQGPGWLPPAAVNALLACYGLSPAESVLAASPHDAGEAARKLGGKVALKGMVAGLVRKSDAGAVRLDLDGPHDVETAAKDITQKLGALGQKVQAFMVQRMSPPGVEMLVGVVQDRYFGPVVALGAAGRAVELMKDAQVRLTPLGRTDAASMVRSLATYPLLDGYRGATPVDVGALEDVLVRVAAMADAHSEIADVDFNPVVVHPTGTVIVDARIRVEAPAQRDV
;
A
#
# COMPACT_ATOMS: atom_id res chain seq x y z
N MET A 1 18.25 -25.01 22.20
CA MET A 1 17.20 -24.24 22.89
C MET A 1 16.29 -23.71 21.81
N SER A 2 15.14 -24.36 21.61
CA SER A 2 14.19 -24.02 20.55
C SER A 2 13.55 -22.67 20.89
N SER A 3 13.71 -21.68 20.01
CA SER A 3 13.15 -20.33 20.16
C SER A 3 11.65 -20.35 19.92
N ALA A 4 10.90 -19.53 20.65
CA ALA A 4 9.46 -19.35 20.41
C ALA A 4 9.18 -19.03 18.93
N PRO A 5 8.05 -19.50 18.35
CA PRO A 5 7.62 -19.01 17.05
C PRO A 5 7.50 -17.47 17.10
N PRO A 6 7.80 -16.75 16.01
CA PRO A 6 7.85 -15.29 15.99
C PRO A 6 6.43 -14.70 16.06
N THR A 7 5.81 -14.71 17.23
CA THR A 7 4.56 -13.97 17.50
C THR A 7 4.95 -12.66 18.19
N PRO A 8 4.82 -11.50 17.52
CA PRO A 8 5.18 -10.22 18.14
C PRO A 8 4.25 -9.92 19.32
N GLU A 9 4.81 -9.39 20.40
CA GLU A 9 3.99 -8.83 21.48
C GLU A 9 3.21 -7.64 20.92
N ALA A 10 1.88 -7.74 20.96
CA ALA A 10 1.00 -6.80 20.28
C ALA A 10 -0.01 -6.21 21.25
N THR A 11 -0.12 -4.88 21.26
CA THR A 11 -1.27 -4.22 21.89
C THR A 11 -2.42 -4.21 20.90
N VAL A 12 -3.58 -4.71 21.30
CA VAL A 12 -4.74 -4.77 20.41
C VAL A 12 -5.94 -4.04 20.99
N VAL A 13 -6.61 -3.29 20.11
CA VAL A 13 -7.84 -2.56 20.39
C VAL A 13 -9.06 -3.48 20.22
N LEU A 14 -9.87 -3.57 21.27
CA LEU A 14 -11.13 -4.31 21.33
C LEU A 14 -12.28 -3.51 20.70
N LYS A 15 -13.45 -4.16 20.49
CA LYS A 15 -14.63 -3.55 19.83
C LYS A 15 -15.15 -2.28 20.52
N ASP A 16 -14.91 -2.13 21.82
CA ASP A 16 -15.31 -0.96 22.62
C ASP A 16 -14.23 0.15 22.64
N GLY A 17 -13.11 -0.06 21.95
CA GLY A 17 -11.97 0.86 21.91
C GLY A 17 -10.99 0.70 23.09
N SER A 18 -11.22 -0.23 24.03
CA SER A 18 -10.24 -0.55 25.06
C SER A 18 -9.08 -1.37 24.48
N THR A 19 -7.89 -1.35 25.10
CA THR A 19 -6.73 -2.14 24.64
C THR A 19 -6.35 -3.25 25.60
N VAL A 20 -5.80 -4.33 25.06
CA VAL A 20 -5.13 -5.40 25.80
C VAL A 20 -3.79 -5.72 25.15
N ALA A 21 -2.78 -6.04 25.96
CA ALA A 21 -1.51 -6.56 25.46
C ALA A 21 -1.61 -8.08 25.29
N VAL A 22 -1.27 -8.60 24.13
CA VAL A 22 -1.22 -10.03 23.84
C VAL A 22 0.23 -10.46 23.63
N ARG A 23 0.62 -11.54 24.31
CA ARG A 23 1.98 -12.09 24.22
C ARG A 23 1.99 -13.60 24.46
N PRO A 24 3.06 -14.30 24.05
CA PRO A 24 3.31 -15.68 24.46
C PRO A 24 3.33 -15.84 25.99
N ILE A 25 2.85 -17.01 26.45
CA ILE A 25 2.95 -17.43 27.85
C ILE A 25 4.42 -17.60 28.23
N ARG A 26 4.77 -17.14 29.44
CA ARG A 26 6.11 -17.21 30.03
C ARG A 26 6.09 -18.09 31.29
N PRO A 27 7.23 -18.71 31.66
CA PRO A 27 7.39 -19.47 32.90
C PRO A 27 6.89 -18.75 34.17
N ASP A 28 7.00 -17.43 34.22
CA ASP A 28 6.61 -16.63 35.39
C ASP A 28 5.10 -16.31 35.45
N ASP A 29 4.32 -16.69 34.44
CA ASP A 29 2.87 -16.42 34.38
C ASP A 29 2.02 -17.38 35.22
N GLU A 30 2.61 -18.42 35.83
CA GLU A 30 1.90 -19.47 36.57
C GLU A 30 0.91 -18.88 37.59
N SER A 31 1.37 -17.94 38.42
CA SER A 31 0.52 -17.30 39.43
C SER A 31 -0.61 -16.49 38.78
N ALA A 32 -0.30 -15.70 37.76
CA ALA A 32 -1.27 -14.82 37.11
C ALA A 32 -2.36 -15.62 36.37
N LEU A 33 -1.99 -16.75 35.76
CA LEU A 33 -2.90 -17.69 35.11
C LEU A 33 -3.79 -18.41 36.14
N ALA A 34 -3.23 -18.86 37.27
CA ALA A 34 -4.00 -19.48 38.34
C ALA A 34 -5.04 -18.50 38.92
N ASP A 35 -4.63 -17.25 39.16
CA ASP A 35 -5.53 -16.21 39.64
C ASP A 35 -6.63 -15.92 38.60
N PHE A 36 -6.29 -15.86 37.31
CA PHE A 36 -7.26 -15.70 36.23
C PHE A 36 -8.31 -16.81 36.22
N TYR A 37 -7.90 -18.08 36.26
CA TYR A 37 -8.85 -19.20 36.29
C TYR A 37 -9.74 -19.18 37.53
N THR A 38 -9.21 -18.75 38.67
CA THR A 38 -9.98 -18.61 39.91
C THR A 38 -11.07 -17.54 39.79
N ARG A 39 -10.81 -16.44 39.06
CA ARG A 39 -11.75 -15.34 38.87
C ARG A 39 -12.85 -15.61 37.84
N LEU A 40 -12.69 -16.63 36.99
CA LEU A 40 -13.73 -17.01 36.03
C LEU A 40 -15.00 -17.45 36.76
N SER A 41 -16.16 -17.06 36.24
CA SER A 41 -17.44 -17.56 36.72
C SER A 41 -17.52 -19.10 36.66
N PRO A 42 -18.34 -19.76 37.50
CA PRO A 42 -18.52 -21.21 37.45
C PRO A 42 -18.94 -21.72 36.06
N GLU A 43 -19.72 -20.91 35.34
CA GLU A 43 -20.11 -21.17 33.96
C GLU A 43 -18.89 -21.13 33.01
N SER A 44 -18.10 -20.06 33.04
CA SER A 44 -16.88 -19.92 32.23
C SER A 44 -15.84 -21.03 32.53
N GLN A 45 -15.71 -21.44 33.80
CA GLN A 45 -14.89 -22.59 34.18
C GLN A 45 -15.46 -23.89 33.60
N SER A 46 -16.77 -24.10 33.70
CA SER A 46 -17.44 -25.27 33.13
C SER A 46 -17.30 -25.34 31.61
N TYR A 47 -17.30 -24.21 30.91
CA TYR A 47 -17.08 -24.17 29.46
C TYR A 47 -15.63 -24.44 29.07
N ARG A 48 -14.65 -23.97 29.85
CA ARG A 48 -13.23 -24.19 29.55
C ARG A 48 -12.76 -25.61 29.89
N PHE A 49 -13.27 -26.18 30.98
CA PHE A 49 -12.75 -27.41 31.59
C PHE A 49 -13.80 -28.54 31.68
N PHE A 50 -15.00 -28.36 31.12
CA PHE A 50 -16.17 -29.26 31.19
C PHE A 50 -16.77 -29.47 32.60
N ALA A 51 -16.00 -29.20 33.64
CA ALA A 51 -16.39 -29.16 35.05
C ALA A 51 -15.57 -28.09 35.79
N ALA A 52 -16.01 -27.69 36.99
CA ALA A 52 -15.20 -26.83 37.84
C ALA A 52 -13.89 -27.57 38.22
N PRO A 53 -12.71 -27.03 37.88
CA PRO A 53 -11.45 -27.71 38.12
C PRO A 53 -11.17 -27.85 39.62
N ALA A 54 -10.76 -29.04 40.06
CA ALA A 54 -10.43 -29.30 41.46
C ALA A 54 -9.18 -28.55 41.93
N ASP A 55 -8.23 -28.27 41.02
CA ASP A 55 -7.00 -27.52 41.30
C ASP A 55 -6.60 -26.66 40.07
N VAL A 56 -6.93 -25.37 40.13
CA VAL A 56 -6.57 -24.38 39.10
C VAL A 56 -5.07 -24.09 39.03
N ARG A 57 -4.33 -24.27 40.13
CA ARG A 57 -2.88 -24.01 40.15
C ARG A 57 -2.13 -25.09 39.40
N GLU A 58 -2.50 -26.34 39.59
CA GLU A 58 -1.92 -27.46 38.84
C GLU A 58 -2.19 -27.34 37.33
N ILE A 59 -3.37 -26.84 36.94
CA ILE A 59 -3.68 -26.54 35.53
C ILE A 59 -2.79 -25.41 35.01
N ALA A 60 -2.71 -24.28 35.72
CA ALA A 60 -1.89 -23.14 35.32
C ALA A 60 -0.42 -23.54 35.14
N LYS A 61 0.10 -24.35 36.07
CA LYS A 61 1.45 -24.92 36.01
C LYS A 61 1.68 -25.73 34.74
N ARG A 62 0.72 -26.55 34.30
CA ARG A 62 0.83 -27.31 33.04
C ARG A 62 0.80 -26.41 31.80
N MET A 63 0.05 -25.31 31.82
CA MET A 63 -0.01 -24.37 30.68
C MET A 63 1.29 -23.58 30.50
N VAL A 64 2.07 -23.45 31.59
CA VAL A 64 3.30 -22.66 31.63
C VAL A 64 4.56 -23.55 31.45
N ILE A 65 4.43 -24.85 31.65
CA ILE A 65 5.52 -25.84 31.53
C ILE A 65 5.46 -26.55 30.17
N ALA A 66 6.51 -26.38 29.34
CA ALA A 66 7.07 -27.28 28.31
C ALA A 66 7.27 -26.61 26.93
N GLY A 67 8.37 -26.95 26.27
CA GLY A 67 8.90 -26.29 25.07
C GLY A 67 7.93 -26.24 23.88
N TYR A 68 8.14 -25.20 23.05
CA TYR A 68 7.32 -24.81 21.90
C TYR A 68 7.10 -25.87 20.82
N GLU A 69 7.67 -27.06 20.96
CA GLU A 69 7.53 -28.19 20.03
C GLU A 69 6.23 -28.98 20.23
N SER A 70 5.65 -28.97 21.45
CA SER A 70 4.48 -29.81 21.80
C SER A 70 3.24 -29.02 22.22
N GLN A 71 3.39 -27.74 22.52
CA GLN A 71 2.31 -26.83 22.88
C GLN A 71 2.74 -25.37 22.70
N PHE A 72 1.77 -24.48 22.50
CA PHE A 72 2.01 -23.04 22.47
C PHE A 72 0.79 -22.32 23.03
N GLY A 73 1.00 -21.25 23.80
CA GLY A 73 -0.08 -20.49 24.38
C GLY A 73 0.19 -18.99 24.43
N LEU A 74 -0.91 -18.25 24.47
CA LEU A 74 -0.99 -16.79 24.49
C LEU A 74 -1.75 -16.35 25.75
N VAL A 75 -1.33 -15.23 26.31
CA VAL A 75 -2.07 -14.49 27.33
C VAL A 75 -2.40 -13.10 26.83
N ALA A 76 -3.63 -12.65 27.11
CA ALA A 76 -4.03 -11.27 26.99
C ALA A 76 -4.03 -10.63 28.37
N THR A 77 -3.34 -9.50 28.52
CA THR A 77 -3.24 -8.75 29.77
C THR A 77 -3.80 -7.35 29.62
N SER A 78 -4.64 -6.94 30.57
CA SER A 78 -5.08 -5.56 30.75
C SER A 78 -4.29 -4.95 31.91
N ALA A 79 -3.49 -3.92 31.64
CA ALA A 79 -2.47 -3.38 32.55
C ALA A 79 -1.44 -4.44 33.01
N THR A 80 -1.76 -5.22 34.05
CA THR A 80 -0.94 -6.32 34.58
C THR A 80 -1.74 -7.59 34.85
N GLU A 81 -3.06 -7.56 34.65
CA GLU A 81 -3.96 -8.67 34.94
C GLU A 81 -4.21 -9.51 33.69
N VAL A 82 -4.08 -10.84 33.78
CA VAL A 82 -4.49 -11.75 32.70
C VAL A 82 -6.02 -11.73 32.58
N VAL A 83 -6.50 -11.36 31.40
CA VAL A 83 -7.93 -11.25 31.05
C VAL A 83 -8.34 -12.20 29.94
N GLY A 84 -7.39 -12.91 29.33
CA GLY A 84 -7.65 -13.96 28.37
C GLY A 84 -6.49 -14.93 28.24
N HIS A 85 -6.79 -16.17 27.89
CA HIS A 85 -5.82 -17.24 27.71
C HIS A 85 -6.25 -18.12 26.52
N ALA A 86 -5.30 -18.42 25.64
CA ALA A 86 -5.48 -19.34 24.52
C ALA A 86 -4.29 -20.27 24.39
N VAL A 87 -4.52 -21.54 24.06
CA VAL A 87 -3.47 -22.55 23.97
C VAL A 87 -3.82 -23.59 22.93
N TYR A 88 -2.81 -24.14 22.25
CA TYR A 88 -2.94 -25.42 21.56
C TYR A 88 -1.93 -26.43 22.08
N ILE A 89 -2.31 -27.70 22.05
CA ILE A 89 -1.49 -28.85 22.44
C ILE A 89 -1.50 -29.85 21.29
N VAL A 90 -0.31 -30.27 20.82
CA VAL A 90 -0.18 -31.17 19.67
C VAL A 90 -0.69 -32.57 20.03
N THR A 91 -1.72 -33.05 19.33
CA THR A 91 -2.34 -34.36 19.56
C THR A 91 -1.75 -35.47 18.67
N GLY A 92 -1.09 -35.09 17.58
CA GLY A 92 -0.37 -36.00 16.68
C GLY A 92 -0.51 -35.61 15.20
N GLY A 93 0.50 -35.95 14.39
CA GLY A 93 0.53 -35.53 12.99
C GLY A 93 0.58 -34.00 12.86
N ARG A 94 -0.21 -33.43 11.94
CA ARG A 94 -0.36 -31.98 11.73
C ARG A 94 -1.60 -31.43 12.45
N ARG A 95 -1.94 -31.99 13.62
CA ARG A 95 -3.16 -31.66 14.38
C ARG A 95 -2.84 -31.25 15.81
N ALA A 96 -3.65 -30.33 16.36
CA ALA A 96 -3.54 -29.90 17.75
C ALA A 96 -4.92 -29.63 18.37
N GLU A 97 -5.09 -29.98 19.64
CA GLU A 97 -6.26 -29.60 20.42
C GLU A 97 -6.11 -28.14 20.89
N MET A 98 -7.15 -27.33 20.75
CA MET A 98 -7.14 -25.93 21.18
C MET A 98 -8.06 -25.65 22.37
N GLY A 99 -7.69 -24.66 23.18
CA GLY A 99 -8.48 -24.17 24.28
C GLY A 99 -8.42 -22.66 24.42
N LEU A 100 -9.54 -22.05 24.81
CA LEU A 100 -9.70 -20.59 24.92
C LEU A 100 -10.54 -20.25 26.15
N ALA A 101 -10.12 -19.26 26.93
CA ALA A 101 -10.87 -18.71 28.04
C ALA A 101 -10.72 -17.18 28.11
N ILE A 102 -11.81 -16.47 28.32
CA ILE A 102 -11.86 -15.00 28.42
C ILE A 102 -12.54 -14.62 29.73
N ALA A 103 -11.97 -13.65 30.46
CA ALA A 103 -12.56 -13.10 31.68
C ALA A 103 -13.98 -12.59 31.41
N ASP A 104 -14.93 -12.86 32.31
CA ASP A 104 -16.35 -12.58 32.07
C ASP A 104 -16.63 -11.13 31.67
N GLY A 105 -15.93 -10.16 32.28
CA GLY A 105 -16.05 -8.73 31.94
C GLY A 105 -15.51 -8.34 30.55
N PHE A 106 -14.67 -9.18 29.93
CA PHE A 106 -14.06 -8.97 28.62
C PHE A 106 -14.72 -9.77 27.49
N GLN A 107 -15.73 -10.60 27.82
CA GLN A 107 -16.50 -11.33 26.82
C GLN A 107 -17.34 -10.36 25.95
N GLY A 108 -17.58 -10.74 24.69
CA GLY A 108 -18.31 -9.89 23.72
C GLY A 108 -17.49 -8.73 23.12
N ARG A 109 -16.29 -8.45 23.63
CA ARG A 109 -15.42 -7.35 23.14
C ARG A 109 -14.51 -7.73 21.97
N GLY A 110 -14.63 -8.97 21.47
CA GLY A 110 -13.85 -9.49 20.33
C GLY A 110 -12.50 -10.12 20.69
N LEU A 111 -12.14 -10.18 21.98
CA LEU A 111 -10.87 -10.74 22.46
C LEU A 111 -10.70 -12.23 22.14
N GLY A 112 -11.75 -13.04 22.29
CA GLY A 112 -11.69 -14.48 22.01
C GLY A 112 -11.28 -14.80 20.57
N LEU A 113 -11.95 -14.18 19.61
CA LEU A 113 -11.64 -14.35 18.20
C LEU A 113 -10.22 -13.87 17.85
N LEU A 114 -9.76 -12.80 18.51
CA LEU A 114 -8.40 -12.30 18.32
C LEU A 114 -7.35 -13.30 18.78
N LEU A 115 -7.49 -13.81 20.00
CA LEU A 115 -6.57 -14.81 20.53
C LEU A 115 -6.58 -16.07 19.68
N PHE A 116 -7.75 -16.49 19.19
CA PHE A 116 -7.87 -17.59 18.25
C PHE A 116 -7.10 -17.34 16.95
N ALA A 117 -7.24 -16.17 16.32
CA ALA A 117 -6.54 -15.86 15.08
C ALA A 117 -5.01 -15.85 15.24
N GLN A 118 -4.49 -15.27 16.32
CA GLN A 118 -3.05 -15.30 16.61
C GLN A 118 -2.55 -16.72 16.94
N LEU A 119 -3.37 -17.50 17.65
CA LEU A 119 -3.06 -18.91 17.95
C LEU A 119 -3.01 -19.75 16.66
N ALA A 120 -3.93 -19.52 15.72
CA ALA A 120 -3.97 -20.18 14.42
C ALA A 120 -2.77 -19.81 13.54
N ASP A 121 -2.40 -18.53 13.50
CA ASP A 121 -1.21 -18.06 12.80
C ASP A 121 0.07 -18.73 13.33
N ALA A 122 0.24 -18.77 14.66
CA ALA A 122 1.36 -19.46 15.29
C ALA A 122 1.38 -20.97 14.97
N ALA A 123 0.22 -21.62 14.97
CA ALA A 123 0.09 -23.04 14.64
C ALA A 123 0.42 -23.35 13.18
N ALA A 124 -0.01 -22.50 12.25
CA ALA A 124 0.32 -22.61 10.82
C ALA A 124 1.84 -22.52 10.58
N HIS A 125 2.51 -21.57 11.23
CA HIS A 125 3.98 -21.45 11.20
C HIS A 125 4.69 -22.68 11.80
N ALA A 126 4.07 -23.32 12.80
CA ALA A 126 4.57 -24.56 13.40
C ALA A 126 4.24 -25.82 12.56
N GLY A 127 3.58 -25.69 11.40
CA GLY A 127 3.23 -26.79 10.52
C GLY A 127 2.02 -27.62 10.96
N ILE A 128 1.23 -27.12 11.91
CA ILE A 128 -0.08 -27.65 12.28
C ILE A 128 -1.09 -27.18 11.25
N GLU A 129 -1.86 -28.08 10.67
CA GLU A 129 -2.86 -27.80 9.63
C GLU A 129 -4.29 -27.77 10.16
N VAL A 130 -4.56 -28.48 11.28
CA VAL A 130 -5.92 -28.61 11.82
C VAL A 130 -5.93 -28.45 13.34
N PHE A 131 -6.82 -27.59 13.83
CA PHE A 131 -7.25 -27.55 15.21
C PHE A 131 -8.47 -28.43 15.48
N GLU A 132 -8.44 -29.10 16.63
CA GLU A 132 -9.55 -29.84 17.20
C GLU A 132 -10.02 -29.12 18.46
N ALA A 133 -11.32 -28.93 18.60
CA ALA A 133 -11.92 -28.37 19.80
C ALA A 133 -13.20 -29.12 20.16
N VAL A 134 -13.34 -29.50 21.42
CA VAL A 134 -14.61 -30.00 21.97
C VAL A 134 -15.28 -28.86 22.73
N VAL A 135 -16.50 -28.53 22.34
CA VAL A 135 -17.26 -27.40 22.89
C VAL A 135 -18.57 -27.92 23.46
N LYS A 136 -18.94 -27.56 24.68
CA LYS A 136 -20.25 -27.93 25.23
C LYS A 136 -21.39 -27.41 24.35
N ALA A 137 -22.43 -28.21 24.16
CA ALA A 137 -23.53 -27.88 23.25
C ALA A 137 -24.31 -26.61 23.64
N ASP A 138 -24.30 -26.24 24.92
CA ASP A 138 -24.92 -25.03 25.48
C ASP A 138 -24.02 -23.78 25.41
N ASN A 139 -22.74 -23.91 25.05
CA ASN A 139 -21.82 -22.78 24.87
C ASN A 139 -22.02 -22.11 23.50
N THR A 140 -23.15 -21.44 23.32
CA THR A 140 -23.52 -20.77 22.06
C THR A 140 -22.47 -19.74 21.63
N ARG A 141 -21.87 -19.01 22.59
CA ARG A 141 -20.84 -17.99 22.33
C ARG A 141 -19.58 -18.56 21.68
N MET A 142 -19.09 -19.70 22.14
CA MET A 142 -17.92 -20.34 21.53
C MET A 142 -18.25 -20.90 20.15
N LEU A 143 -19.43 -21.49 19.98
CA LEU A 143 -19.88 -21.98 18.67
C LEU A 143 -20.06 -20.84 17.65
N GLU A 144 -20.58 -19.69 18.08
CA GLU A 144 -20.64 -18.47 17.27
C GLU A 144 -19.23 -17.96 16.92
N LEU A 145 -18.31 -17.89 17.90
CA LEU A 145 -16.92 -17.50 17.66
C LEU A 145 -16.24 -18.36 16.59
N LEU A 146 -16.39 -19.69 16.67
CA LEU A 146 -15.80 -20.60 15.68
C LEU A 146 -16.41 -20.40 14.29
N ARG A 147 -17.73 -20.19 14.18
CA ARG A 147 -18.41 -19.92 12.90
C ARG A 147 -18.03 -18.57 12.31
N GLU A 148 -17.90 -17.54 13.15
CA GLU A 148 -17.51 -16.18 12.74
C GLU A 148 -16.00 -16.03 12.53
N SER A 149 -15.22 -17.08 12.80
CA SER A 149 -13.76 -17.01 12.68
C SER A 149 -13.27 -16.90 11.23
N GLY A 150 -14.07 -17.36 10.28
CA GLY A 150 -13.75 -17.43 8.85
C GLY A 150 -12.77 -18.56 8.49
N PHE A 151 -12.26 -19.32 9.46
CA PHE A 151 -11.46 -20.51 9.16
C PHE A 151 -12.38 -21.65 8.69
N PRO A 152 -11.96 -22.47 7.71
CA PRO A 152 -12.72 -23.64 7.28
C PRO A 152 -13.09 -24.53 8.48
N LEU A 153 -14.38 -24.62 8.78
CA LEU A 153 -14.91 -25.26 9.99
C LEU A 153 -15.78 -26.47 9.63
N ARG A 154 -15.53 -27.60 10.28
CA ARG A 154 -16.42 -28.76 10.30
C ARG A 154 -16.93 -28.98 11.71
N LEU A 155 -18.25 -29.05 11.86
CA LEU A 155 -18.91 -29.32 13.13
C LEU A 155 -19.56 -30.69 13.09
N ARG A 156 -19.35 -31.48 14.16
CA ARG A 156 -20.06 -32.72 14.42
C ARG A 156 -20.68 -32.66 15.81
N SER A 157 -21.99 -32.81 15.88
CA SER A 157 -22.74 -32.79 17.14
C SER A 157 -22.79 -34.18 17.77
N GLU A 158 -22.53 -34.26 19.08
CA GLU A 158 -22.72 -35.44 19.91
C GLU A 158 -23.57 -35.08 21.15
N PRO A 159 -24.12 -36.06 21.91
CA PRO A 159 -24.95 -35.74 23.08
C PRO A 159 -24.19 -34.91 24.13
N GLY A 160 -24.56 -33.64 24.28
CA GLY A 160 -23.99 -32.72 25.29
C GLY A 160 -22.77 -31.92 24.82
N GLU A 161 -22.21 -32.21 23.64
CA GLU A 161 -21.01 -31.55 23.12
C GLU A 161 -20.98 -31.48 21.58
N VAL A 162 -20.12 -30.61 21.07
CA VAL A 162 -19.90 -30.37 19.65
C VAL A 162 -18.40 -30.45 19.40
N HIS A 163 -18.02 -31.35 18.51
CA HIS A 163 -16.66 -31.51 18.01
C HIS A 163 -16.46 -30.57 16.82
N ALA A 164 -15.46 -29.71 16.91
CA ALA A 164 -15.10 -28.75 15.87
C ALA A 164 -13.70 -29.07 15.33
N GLU A 165 -13.60 -29.20 14.01
CA GLU A 165 -12.33 -29.23 13.29
C GLU A 165 -12.17 -27.94 12.50
N LEU A 166 -11.07 -27.23 12.71
CA LEU A 166 -10.76 -25.97 12.02
C LEU A 166 -9.42 -26.07 11.31
N ALA A 167 -9.33 -25.65 10.05
CA ALA A 167 -8.02 -25.46 9.42
C ALA A 167 -7.27 -24.30 10.11
N THR A 168 -5.95 -24.38 10.21
CA THR A 168 -5.10 -23.31 10.81
C THR A 168 -4.71 -22.23 9.80
N ALA A 169 -4.78 -22.52 8.50
CA ALA A 169 -4.65 -21.52 7.46
C ALA A 169 -6.01 -20.82 7.24
N PRO A 170 -6.06 -19.48 7.23
CA PRO A 170 -7.29 -18.76 6.94
C PRO A 170 -7.78 -19.09 5.53
N SER A 171 -9.09 -19.22 5.34
CA SER A 171 -9.67 -19.11 4.01
C SER A 171 -9.55 -17.67 3.51
N ASP A 172 -9.70 -17.43 2.20
CA ASP A 172 -9.81 -16.08 1.64
C ASP A 172 -10.92 -15.26 2.36
N GLU A 173 -11.99 -15.92 2.84
CA GLU A 173 -13.06 -15.30 3.62
C GLU A 173 -12.63 -14.91 5.05
N ALA A 174 -11.74 -15.67 5.71
CA ALA A 174 -11.23 -15.33 7.05
C ALA A 174 -10.34 -14.08 7.05
N GLY A 175 -9.50 -13.94 6.01
CA GLY A 175 -8.72 -12.72 5.79
C GLY A 175 -9.62 -11.49 5.71
N ILE A 176 -10.72 -11.59 4.98
CA ILE A 176 -11.73 -10.53 4.83
C ILE A 176 -12.40 -10.20 6.17
N HIS A 177 -12.75 -11.20 7.00
CA HIS A 177 -13.37 -10.96 8.32
C HIS A 177 -12.41 -10.27 9.30
N PHE A 178 -11.14 -10.68 9.35
CA PHE A 178 -10.12 -10.04 10.19
C PHE A 178 -9.87 -8.59 9.76
N GLU A 179 -9.75 -8.35 8.46
CA GLU A 179 -9.61 -7.01 7.90
C GLU A 179 -10.80 -6.11 8.20
N ARG A 180 -12.03 -6.64 8.08
CA ARG A 180 -13.25 -5.88 8.35
C ARG A 180 -13.32 -5.44 9.81
N ARG A 181 -12.84 -6.26 10.75
CA ARG A 181 -12.77 -5.89 12.17
C ARG A 181 -11.73 -4.80 12.41
N ASN A 182 -10.54 -4.94 11.82
CA ASN A 182 -9.50 -3.91 11.92
C ASN A 182 -10.00 -2.57 11.36
N ALA A 183 -10.77 -2.61 10.26
CA ALA A 183 -11.40 -1.44 9.69
C ALA A 183 -12.39 -0.77 10.65
N LEU A 184 -13.26 -1.54 11.32
CA LEU A 184 -14.20 -1.01 12.32
C LEU A 184 -13.48 -0.35 13.50
N SER A 185 -12.41 -0.97 14.02
CA SER A 185 -11.62 -0.40 15.11
C SER A 185 -10.88 0.89 14.67
N ALA A 186 -10.30 0.90 13.47
CA ALA A 186 -9.66 2.08 12.92
C ALA A 186 -10.67 3.21 12.67
N GLN A 187 -11.84 2.90 12.12
CA GLN A 187 -12.93 3.85 11.92
C GLN A 187 -13.38 4.49 13.24
N ALA A 188 -13.62 3.68 14.27
CA ALA A 188 -14.02 4.17 15.60
C ALA A 188 -12.93 5.06 16.23
N ALA A 189 -11.66 4.71 16.05
CA ALA A 189 -10.54 5.52 16.51
C ALA A 189 -10.48 6.88 15.79
N VAL A 190 -10.50 6.89 14.46
CA VAL A 190 -10.44 8.11 13.65
C VAL A 190 -11.66 9.03 13.91
N GLN A 191 -12.84 8.43 14.08
CA GLN A 191 -14.06 9.19 14.38
C GLN A 191 -13.95 10.03 15.65
N ARG A 192 -13.22 9.58 16.67
CA ARG A 192 -13.00 10.35 17.92
C ARG A 192 -12.18 11.62 17.69
N PHE A 193 -11.37 11.68 16.63
CA PHE A 193 -10.64 12.90 16.24
C PHE A 193 -11.48 13.82 15.36
N LEU A 194 -12.25 13.25 14.43
CA LEU A 194 -12.93 14.02 13.40
C LEU A 194 -14.37 14.42 13.76
N ALA A 195 -15.03 13.74 14.68
CA ALA A 195 -16.39 14.06 15.13
C ALA A 195 -16.56 13.99 16.68
N PRO A 196 -15.70 14.68 17.47
CA PRO A 196 -15.82 14.70 18.92
C PRO A 196 -17.04 15.52 19.38
N ARG A 197 -17.67 15.11 20.48
CA ARG A 197 -18.74 15.88 21.16
C ARG A 197 -18.18 16.86 22.18
N SER A 198 -17.00 16.61 22.71
CA SER A 198 -16.29 17.50 23.64
C SER A 198 -14.79 17.53 23.37
N ILE A 199 -14.21 18.72 23.43
CA ILE A 199 -12.78 18.97 23.23
C ILE A 199 -12.22 19.69 24.44
N VAL A 200 -11.09 19.21 24.95
CA VAL A 200 -10.23 19.98 25.87
C VAL A 200 -9.00 20.47 25.11
N LEU A 201 -8.74 21.78 25.15
CA LEU A 201 -7.50 22.37 24.66
C LEU A 201 -6.56 22.60 25.84
N ILE A 202 -5.40 21.97 25.82
CA ILE A 202 -4.39 21.99 26.89
C ILE A 202 -3.21 22.84 26.40
N GLY A 203 -3.10 24.04 26.95
CA GLY A 203 -2.16 25.06 26.51
C GLY A 203 -1.51 25.80 27.67
N SER A 204 -0.81 26.90 27.36
CA SER A 204 -0.12 27.71 28.35
C SER A 204 -1.04 28.80 28.88
N ALA A 205 -1.10 29.96 28.22
CA ALA A 205 -1.93 31.11 28.62
C ALA A 205 -3.00 31.47 27.59
N PHE A 206 -3.00 30.82 26.41
CA PHE A 206 -3.91 31.13 25.30
C PHE A 206 -3.81 32.58 24.80
N ASP A 207 -2.60 33.14 24.79
CA ASP A 207 -2.35 34.46 24.23
C ASP A 207 -2.68 34.48 22.72
N PRO A 208 -3.21 35.59 22.16
CA PRO A 208 -3.66 35.62 20.76
C PRO A 208 -2.58 35.26 19.73
N ASP A 209 -1.32 35.51 20.05
CA ASP A 209 -0.15 35.30 19.18
C ASP A 209 0.49 33.91 19.36
N THR A 210 0.01 33.09 20.30
CA THR A 210 0.53 31.74 20.54
C THR A 210 -0.29 30.68 19.80
N THR A 211 0.28 29.47 19.68
CA THR A 211 -0.35 28.34 18.97
C THR A 211 -1.68 27.93 19.60
N ASP A 212 -1.74 27.88 20.93
CA ASP A 212 -2.93 27.58 21.71
C ASP A 212 -4.01 28.65 21.58
N GLY A 213 -3.65 29.95 21.63
CA GLY A 213 -4.62 31.02 21.38
C GLY A 213 -5.16 30.99 19.95
N THR A 214 -4.32 30.63 18.98
CA THR A 214 -4.73 30.43 17.58
C THR A 214 -5.72 29.28 17.42
N LEU A 215 -5.45 28.12 18.01
CA LEU A 215 -6.34 26.96 17.99
C LEU A 215 -7.69 27.26 18.65
N MET A 216 -7.67 27.93 19.80
CA MET A 216 -8.89 28.35 20.49
C MET A 216 -9.74 29.27 19.59
N ARG A 217 -9.10 30.28 18.97
CA ARG A 217 -9.77 31.19 18.04
C ARG A 217 -10.37 30.46 16.85
N HIS A 218 -9.64 29.53 16.23
CA HIS A 218 -10.14 28.77 15.09
C HIS A 218 -11.33 27.85 15.43
N LEU A 219 -11.33 27.24 16.62
CA LEU A 219 -12.47 26.45 17.10
C LEU A 219 -13.72 27.31 17.31
N LEU A 220 -13.54 28.53 17.83
CA LEU A 220 -14.63 29.49 18.04
C LEU A 220 -15.15 30.07 16.71
N GLU A 221 -14.26 30.55 15.84
CA GLU A 221 -14.60 31.10 14.51
C GLU A 221 -15.21 30.05 13.59
N GLY A 222 -14.75 28.80 13.67
CA GLY A 222 -15.33 27.68 12.93
C GLY A 222 -16.73 27.29 13.42
N GLY A 223 -17.14 27.73 14.62
CA GLY A 223 -18.44 27.43 15.20
C GLY A 223 -18.61 25.96 15.56
N PHE A 224 -17.57 25.38 16.18
CA PHE A 224 -17.57 23.98 16.64
C PHE A 224 -18.86 23.64 17.39
N ALA A 225 -19.54 22.58 16.94
CA ALA A 225 -20.87 22.23 17.43
C ALA A 225 -20.86 21.57 18.83
N GLY A 226 -19.70 21.05 19.25
CA GLY A 226 -19.53 20.40 20.55
C GLY A 226 -19.12 21.34 21.67
N ARG A 227 -18.79 20.75 22.83
CA ARG A 227 -18.34 21.49 24.02
C ARG A 227 -16.84 21.76 23.98
N LEU A 228 -16.44 23.03 24.02
CA LEU A 228 -15.04 23.46 24.13
C LEU A 228 -14.66 23.77 25.58
N LEU A 229 -13.55 23.19 26.05
CA LEU A 229 -13.02 23.31 27.41
C LEU A 229 -11.54 23.66 27.35
N LEU A 230 -11.05 24.39 28.34
CA LEU A 230 -9.65 24.83 28.39
C LEU A 230 -8.94 24.28 29.64
N VAL A 231 -7.66 23.96 29.51
CA VAL A 231 -6.77 23.67 30.64
C VAL A 231 -5.52 24.54 30.51
N ASN A 232 -5.20 25.27 31.57
CA ASN A 232 -3.98 26.06 31.72
C ASN A 232 -3.44 25.95 33.16
N GLY A 233 -2.20 26.38 33.37
CA GLY A 233 -1.54 26.27 34.68
C GLY A 233 -2.16 27.10 35.81
N THR A 234 -3.07 28.04 35.53
CA THR A 234 -3.64 28.97 36.53
C THR A 234 -5.13 28.75 36.79
N GLY A 235 -5.84 28.02 35.93
CA GLY A 235 -7.31 27.95 35.91
C GLY A 235 -8.00 29.26 35.51
N ALA A 236 -7.27 30.25 34.99
CA ALA A 236 -7.85 31.56 34.67
C ALA A 236 -8.75 31.48 33.42
N HIS A 237 -9.94 32.07 33.49
CA HIS A 237 -10.87 32.19 32.37
C HIS A 237 -10.23 32.91 31.18
N VAL A 238 -10.48 32.42 29.96
CA VAL A 238 -9.94 32.99 28.72
C VAL A 238 -11.08 33.28 27.76
N GLN A 239 -11.20 34.54 27.29
CA GLN A 239 -12.24 34.98 26.35
C GLN A 239 -13.68 34.53 26.74
N GLY A 240 -13.98 34.50 28.05
CA GLY A 240 -15.28 34.08 28.57
C GLY A 240 -15.48 32.57 28.70
N LEU A 241 -14.48 31.75 28.34
CA LEU A 241 -14.48 30.30 28.54
C LEU A 241 -13.90 29.93 29.91
N THR A 242 -14.46 28.87 30.51
CA THR A 242 -13.93 28.28 31.75
C THR A 242 -12.68 27.48 31.47
N ALA A 243 -11.60 27.81 32.17
CA ALA A 243 -10.38 27.03 32.19
C ALA A 243 -10.24 26.26 33.50
N PHE A 244 -9.67 25.07 33.43
CA PHE A 244 -9.37 24.22 34.58
C PHE A 244 -7.86 24.13 34.77
N THR A 245 -7.43 23.82 35.99
CA THR A 245 -6.01 23.57 36.30
C THR A 245 -5.54 22.19 35.86
N SER A 246 -6.44 21.21 35.84
CA SER A 246 -6.19 19.85 35.36
C SER A 246 -7.36 19.34 34.52
N VAL A 247 -7.06 18.45 33.59
CA VAL A 247 -8.06 17.71 32.80
C VAL A 247 -8.99 16.88 33.72
N ARG A 248 -8.48 16.48 34.89
CA ARG A 248 -9.23 15.68 35.88
C ARG A 248 -10.40 16.43 36.49
N ASP A 249 -10.28 17.75 36.61
CA ASP A 249 -11.26 18.62 37.28
C ASP A 249 -12.47 18.94 36.37
N ILE A 250 -12.39 18.58 35.10
CA ILE A 250 -13.44 18.84 34.12
C ILE A 250 -14.71 18.03 34.46
N PRO A 251 -15.91 18.64 34.49
CA PRO A 251 -17.15 17.90 34.72
C PRO A 251 -17.61 17.13 33.46
N GLY A 252 -17.96 15.86 33.66
CA GLY A 252 -18.40 14.94 32.61
C GLY A 252 -17.26 14.44 31.73
N ASP A 253 -17.61 13.91 30.56
CA ASP A 253 -16.69 13.21 29.66
C ASP A 253 -16.00 14.15 28.66
N VAL A 254 -14.80 13.76 28.24
CA VAL A 254 -13.95 14.46 27.29
C VAL A 254 -13.56 13.49 26.18
N ASP A 255 -14.01 13.75 24.95
CA ASP A 255 -13.73 12.86 23.82
C ASP A 255 -12.31 13.04 23.26
N LEU A 256 -11.89 14.30 23.10
CA LEU A 256 -10.62 14.68 22.45
C LEU A 256 -9.83 15.68 23.29
N ALA A 257 -8.54 15.43 23.48
CA ALA A 257 -7.58 16.40 24.00
C ALA A 257 -6.65 16.91 22.90
N VAL A 258 -6.51 18.23 22.78
CA VAL A 258 -5.58 18.89 21.86
C VAL A 258 -4.50 19.56 22.71
N ILE A 259 -3.22 19.19 22.51
CA ILE A 259 -2.11 19.54 23.40
C ILE A 259 -1.07 20.37 22.64
N THR A 260 -0.69 21.52 23.22
CA THR A 260 0.32 22.44 22.67
C THR A 260 1.45 22.74 23.67
N LEU A 261 1.60 21.92 24.71
CA LEU A 261 2.65 22.06 25.73
C LEU A 261 4.03 21.57 25.22
N PRO A 262 5.16 22.00 25.82
CA PRO A 262 6.49 21.46 25.50
C PRO A 262 6.55 19.93 25.66
N ALA A 263 7.33 19.23 24.83
CA ALA A 263 7.35 17.75 24.74
C ALA A 263 7.42 17.02 26.10
N ALA A 264 8.26 17.49 27.04
CA ALA A 264 8.38 16.91 28.37
C ALA A 264 7.08 17.00 29.20
N GLN A 265 6.29 18.07 29.01
CA GLN A 265 5.01 18.27 29.71
C GLN A 265 3.85 17.54 29.01
N VAL A 266 3.97 17.24 27.72
CA VAL A 266 2.96 16.45 26.98
C VAL A 266 2.76 15.08 27.60
N VAL A 267 3.83 14.40 28.01
CA VAL A 267 3.76 13.07 28.63
C VAL A 267 2.93 13.12 29.93
N ALA A 268 3.15 14.12 30.78
CA ALA A 268 2.38 14.32 32.00
C ALA A 268 0.90 14.64 31.71
N ALA A 269 0.63 15.51 30.73
CA ALA A 269 -0.73 15.82 30.31
C ALA A 269 -1.46 14.59 29.74
N ALA A 270 -0.76 13.72 29.01
CA ALA A 270 -1.31 12.47 28.49
C ALA A 270 -1.70 11.50 29.63
N GLU A 271 -0.92 11.41 30.70
CA GLU A 271 -1.30 10.62 31.90
C GLU A 271 -2.54 11.19 32.61
N GLU A 272 -2.70 12.51 32.65
CA GLU A 272 -3.92 13.12 33.19
C GLU A 272 -5.14 12.83 32.30
N CYS A 273 -4.97 12.90 30.98
CA CYS A 273 -6.00 12.53 30.00
C CYS A 273 -6.40 11.06 30.16
N ALA A 274 -5.42 10.16 30.31
CA ALA A 274 -5.65 8.74 30.57
C ALA A 274 -6.46 8.52 31.84
N ALA A 275 -6.09 9.19 32.94
CA ALA A 275 -6.80 9.10 34.22
C ALA A 275 -8.24 9.63 34.13
N LYS A 276 -8.49 10.61 33.26
CA LYS A 276 -9.84 11.15 32.98
C LYS A 276 -10.68 10.25 32.08
N GLY A 277 -10.07 9.29 31.38
CA GLY A 277 -10.73 8.43 30.40
C GLY A 277 -10.87 9.08 29.02
N VAL A 278 -10.01 10.04 28.68
CA VAL A 278 -9.91 10.56 27.31
C VAL A 278 -9.43 9.43 26.40
N HIS A 279 -9.91 9.40 25.15
CA HIS A 279 -9.58 8.34 24.20
C HIS A 279 -8.79 8.79 22.98
N ALA A 280 -8.69 10.10 22.73
CA ALA A 280 -8.03 10.65 21.55
C ALA A 280 -7.14 11.85 21.94
N LEU A 281 -5.90 11.84 21.45
CA LEU A 281 -4.92 12.90 21.65
C LEU A 281 -4.46 13.49 20.31
N VAL A 282 -4.57 14.80 20.15
CA VAL A 282 -3.91 15.54 19.05
C VAL A 282 -2.77 16.34 19.66
N VAL A 283 -1.53 15.95 19.35
CA VAL A 283 -0.34 16.63 19.87
C VAL A 283 0.25 17.50 18.77
N ILE A 284 0.07 18.81 18.91
CA ILE A 284 0.56 19.82 17.97
C ILE A 284 2.07 20.03 18.15
N SER A 285 2.54 19.91 19.40
CA SER A 285 3.89 20.28 19.80
C SER A 285 5.00 19.51 19.07
N PRO A 286 6.08 20.20 18.66
CA PRO A 286 7.32 19.56 18.23
C PRO A 286 8.18 19.13 19.44
N GLY A 287 9.35 18.56 19.19
CA GLY A 287 10.34 18.13 20.19
C GLY A 287 10.37 16.62 20.45
N PHE A 288 9.95 15.82 19.47
CA PHE A 288 9.82 14.37 19.55
C PHE A 288 10.83 13.67 18.62
N ALA A 289 10.48 12.55 17.98
CA ALA A 289 11.42 11.75 17.21
C ALA A 289 12.11 12.53 16.05
N GLU A 290 11.46 13.56 15.52
CA GLU A 290 12.03 14.43 14.48
C GLU A 290 13.23 15.26 14.97
N SER A 291 13.34 15.47 16.28
CA SER A 291 14.43 16.21 16.92
C SER A 291 15.61 15.30 17.33
N GLY A 292 15.43 13.97 17.26
CA GLY A 292 16.43 13.00 17.75
C GLY A 292 16.65 13.06 19.27
N GLY A 293 17.65 12.32 19.77
CA GLY A 293 18.04 12.35 21.19
C GLY A 293 16.90 12.03 22.15
N GLU A 294 16.67 12.92 23.12
CA GLU A 294 15.58 12.80 24.11
C GLU A 294 14.17 12.81 23.50
N GLY A 295 13.99 13.42 22.33
CA GLY A 295 12.70 13.46 21.65
C GLY A 295 12.19 12.08 21.23
N ILE A 296 13.10 11.14 20.91
CA ILE A 296 12.74 9.73 20.64
C ILE A 296 12.19 9.08 21.91
N VAL A 297 12.81 9.36 23.06
CA VAL A 297 12.39 8.83 24.37
C VAL A 297 11.01 9.36 24.76
N HIS A 298 10.77 10.67 24.61
CA HIS A 298 9.45 11.25 24.88
C HIS A 298 8.36 10.67 23.96
N GLN A 299 8.67 10.41 22.68
CA GLN A 299 7.70 9.80 21.77
C GLN A 299 7.38 8.35 22.18
N GLN A 300 8.40 7.59 22.58
CA GLN A 300 8.20 6.22 23.06
C GLN A 300 7.34 6.19 24.33
N GLN A 301 7.61 7.05 25.31
CA GLN A 301 6.79 7.19 26.52
C GLN A 301 5.35 7.55 26.20
N LEU A 302 5.13 8.50 25.28
CA LEU A 302 3.78 8.88 24.84
C LEU A 302 3.04 7.70 24.20
N LEU A 303 3.72 6.92 23.35
CA LEU A 303 3.15 5.72 22.72
C LEU A 303 2.88 4.60 23.74
N GLU A 304 3.73 4.42 24.75
CA GLU A 304 3.50 3.47 25.85
C GLU A 304 2.23 3.80 26.63
N ILE A 305 1.99 5.08 26.93
CA ILE A 305 0.75 5.55 27.57
C ILE A 305 -0.45 5.23 26.67
N CYS A 306 -0.38 5.57 25.38
CA CYS A 306 -1.44 5.29 24.43
C CYS A 306 -1.78 3.79 24.38
N ARG A 307 -0.76 2.93 24.25
CA ARG A 307 -0.91 1.47 24.22
C ARG A 307 -1.54 0.92 25.51
N ARG A 308 -1.05 1.35 26.67
CA ARG A 308 -1.52 0.89 27.99
C ARG A 308 -2.97 1.30 28.29
N THR A 309 -3.42 2.42 27.77
CA THR A 309 -4.70 3.05 28.14
C THR A 309 -5.78 2.91 27.07
N GLY A 310 -5.39 2.58 25.84
CA GLY A 310 -6.26 2.53 24.68
C GLY A 310 -6.54 3.89 24.05
N MET A 311 -5.84 4.94 24.50
CA MET A 311 -5.82 6.21 23.79
C MET A 311 -5.16 6.04 22.42
N ARG A 312 -5.65 6.80 21.45
CA ARG A 312 -5.03 6.93 20.13
C ARG A 312 -4.45 8.33 19.95
N LEU A 313 -3.46 8.44 19.07
CA LEU A 313 -2.67 9.66 18.87
C LEU A 313 -2.62 10.09 17.39
N VAL A 314 -2.96 11.36 17.14
CA VAL A 314 -2.58 12.10 15.94
C VAL A 314 -1.42 13.04 16.28
N GLY A 315 -0.33 12.94 15.51
CA GLY A 315 0.94 13.60 15.80
C GLY A 315 1.97 12.63 16.41
N PRO A 316 2.90 13.12 17.25
CA PRO A 316 3.10 14.53 17.61
C PRO A 316 3.63 15.36 16.43
N ASN A 317 3.96 16.63 16.66
CA ASN A 317 4.49 17.54 15.66
C ASN A 317 3.58 17.66 14.42
N CYS A 318 2.30 17.95 14.65
CA CYS A 318 1.31 18.05 13.58
C CYS A 318 0.65 19.44 13.56
N SER A 319 -0.05 19.74 12.46
CA SER A 319 -0.83 20.98 12.33
C SER A 319 -2.26 20.85 12.84
N GLY A 320 -2.69 19.66 13.29
CA GLY A 320 -4.02 19.38 13.82
C GLY A 320 -4.99 18.76 12.81
N VAL A 321 -6.29 18.86 13.12
CA VAL A 321 -7.38 18.18 12.40
C VAL A 321 -8.56 19.11 12.09
N ILE A 322 -9.25 18.86 10.99
CA ILE A 322 -10.41 19.62 10.51
C ILE A 322 -11.51 18.65 10.06
N ASN A 323 -12.77 18.98 10.38
CA ASN A 323 -13.96 18.37 9.79
C ASN A 323 -14.96 19.48 9.41
N THR A 324 -15.32 19.55 8.14
CA THR A 324 -16.20 20.59 7.58
C THR A 324 -17.69 20.26 7.67
N ALA A 325 -18.05 19.05 8.11
CA ALA A 325 -19.44 18.61 8.21
C ALA A 325 -20.26 19.63 9.03
N PRO A 326 -21.43 20.08 8.56
CA PRO A 326 -22.24 21.10 9.24
C PRO A 326 -22.64 20.74 10.67
N ALA A 327 -22.74 19.44 10.97
CA ALA A 327 -23.05 18.92 12.31
C ALA A 327 -21.86 18.95 13.28
N VAL A 328 -20.63 19.13 12.78
CA VAL A 328 -19.39 19.10 13.57
C VAL A 328 -18.69 20.45 13.58
N ARG A 329 -18.36 20.98 12.38
CA ARG A 329 -17.62 22.24 12.16
C ARG A 329 -16.34 22.35 13.01
N LEU A 330 -15.49 21.34 12.92
CA LEU A 330 -14.25 21.25 13.68
C LEU A 330 -13.09 21.92 12.95
N ASN A 331 -12.46 22.90 13.58
CA ASN A 331 -11.13 23.38 13.20
C ASN A 331 -10.17 23.32 14.40
N ALA A 332 -9.73 22.12 14.76
CA ALA A 332 -8.68 21.90 15.78
C ALA A 332 -7.30 21.91 15.11
N SER A 333 -7.01 22.96 14.33
CA SER A 333 -5.77 23.10 13.59
C SER A 333 -5.20 24.51 13.64
N VAL A 334 -3.90 24.65 13.34
CA VAL A 334 -3.24 25.95 13.21
C VAL A 334 -3.51 26.63 11.85
N ILE A 335 -4.38 26.03 11.02
CA ILE A 335 -4.72 26.54 9.70
C ILE A 335 -5.84 27.56 9.82
N ALA A 336 -5.60 28.74 9.24
CA ALA A 336 -6.57 29.83 9.27
C ALA A 336 -7.86 29.44 8.53
N GLY A 337 -8.99 29.55 9.23
CA GLY A 337 -10.35 29.33 8.72
C GLY A 337 -10.68 27.91 8.27
N LEU A 338 -11.97 27.61 8.16
CA LEU A 338 -12.43 26.33 7.61
C LEU A 338 -12.30 26.35 6.06
N PRO A 339 -11.80 25.26 5.44
CA PRO A 339 -11.91 25.08 3.99
C PRO A 339 -13.38 24.98 3.56
N PRO A 340 -13.70 25.24 2.29
CA PRO A 340 -15.04 24.99 1.76
C PRO A 340 -15.45 23.54 2.03
N GLN A 341 -16.72 23.32 2.34
CA GLN A 341 -17.24 21.96 2.47
C GLN A 341 -17.19 21.26 1.11
N GLY A 342 -16.70 20.03 1.10
CA GLY A 342 -16.72 19.16 -0.08
C GLY A 342 -16.52 17.71 0.32
N ARG A 343 -15.94 16.92 -0.59
CA ARG A 343 -15.93 15.46 -0.49
C ARG A 343 -14.53 14.85 -0.42
N ILE A 344 -13.53 15.70 -0.22
CA ILE A 344 -12.13 15.30 -0.22
C ILE A 344 -11.67 15.04 1.22
N GLY A 345 -11.27 13.81 1.50
CA GLY A 345 -10.49 13.46 2.68
C GLY A 345 -9.02 13.70 2.40
N PHE A 346 -8.33 14.50 3.22
CA PHE A 346 -6.92 14.84 2.99
C PHE A 346 -6.03 14.53 4.19
N MET A 347 -4.96 13.76 3.93
CA MET A 347 -3.92 13.45 4.89
C MET A 347 -2.60 14.10 4.48
N SER A 348 -1.91 14.74 5.42
CA SER A 348 -0.56 15.26 5.20
C SER A 348 0.41 14.89 6.32
N GLN A 349 1.56 14.31 5.97
CA GLN A 349 2.71 14.17 6.87
C GLN A 349 3.49 15.47 7.06
N SER A 350 3.36 16.44 6.15
CA SER A 350 3.97 17.77 6.30
C SER A 350 2.93 18.78 6.78
N GLY A 351 3.17 19.39 7.94
CA GLY A 351 2.30 20.43 8.50
C GLY A 351 2.25 21.69 7.63
N SER A 352 3.42 22.24 7.28
CA SER A 352 3.52 23.46 6.47
C SER A 352 2.93 23.30 5.08
N LEU A 353 3.16 22.15 4.44
CA LEU A 353 2.58 21.85 3.14
C LEU A 353 1.06 21.64 3.24
N GLY A 354 0.60 20.96 4.29
CA GLY A 354 -0.83 20.79 4.56
C GLY A 354 -1.55 22.14 4.69
N THR A 355 -0.98 23.09 5.44
CA THR A 355 -1.48 24.46 5.56
C THR A 355 -1.58 25.15 4.20
N ALA A 356 -0.50 25.14 3.41
CA ALA A 356 -0.47 25.80 2.10
C ALA A 356 -1.51 25.18 1.13
N ILE A 357 -1.71 23.86 1.19
CA ILE A 357 -2.71 23.15 0.39
C ILE A 357 -4.12 23.57 0.80
N ILE A 358 -4.44 23.60 2.10
CA ILE A 358 -5.76 24.03 2.57
C ILE A 358 -6.04 25.50 2.23
N GLU A 359 -5.04 26.38 2.33
CA GLU A 359 -5.19 27.78 1.90
C GLU A 359 -5.44 27.90 0.39
N LEU A 360 -4.69 27.15 -0.43
CA LEU A 360 -4.91 27.13 -1.87
C LEU A 360 -6.31 26.60 -2.22
N ALA A 361 -6.77 25.58 -1.52
CA ALA A 361 -8.12 25.05 -1.66
C ALA A 361 -9.20 26.11 -1.38
N ARG A 362 -9.02 26.94 -0.35
CA ARG A 362 -9.94 28.06 -0.04
C ARG A 362 -10.00 29.06 -1.20
N VAL A 363 -8.85 29.40 -1.80
CA VAL A 363 -8.79 30.32 -2.94
C VAL A 363 -9.43 29.72 -4.19
N GLN A 364 -9.26 28.41 -4.41
CA GLN A 364 -9.75 27.73 -5.62
C GLN A 364 -11.18 27.20 -5.51
N GLY A 365 -11.77 27.19 -4.31
CA GLY A 365 -13.10 26.63 -4.07
C GLY A 365 -13.13 25.11 -3.99
N THR A 366 -11.97 24.45 -3.84
CA THR A 366 -11.88 23.00 -3.69
C THR A 366 -12.35 22.62 -2.28
N GLY A 367 -13.41 21.80 -2.19
CA GLY A 367 -14.02 21.47 -0.91
C GLY A 367 -13.50 20.18 -0.28
N PHE A 368 -13.34 20.18 1.05
CA PHE A 368 -12.85 19.05 1.84
C PHE A 368 -13.94 18.53 2.76
N SER A 369 -13.99 17.23 3.00
CA SER A 369 -14.80 16.64 4.08
C SER A 369 -14.04 16.72 5.39
N SER A 370 -12.77 16.31 5.38
CA SER A 370 -11.89 16.32 6.53
C SER A 370 -10.42 16.48 6.14
N PHE A 371 -9.62 17.01 7.06
CA PHE A 371 -8.18 17.12 6.93
C PHE A 371 -7.49 16.64 8.21
N VAL A 372 -6.43 15.85 8.06
CA VAL A 372 -5.62 15.33 9.16
C VAL A 372 -4.15 15.55 8.84
N SER A 373 -3.49 16.39 9.65
CA SER A 373 -2.04 16.44 9.70
C SER A 373 -1.56 15.38 10.69
N VAL A 374 -0.82 14.38 10.23
CA VAL A 374 -0.34 13.28 11.11
C VAL A 374 1.02 13.54 11.74
N GLY A 375 1.74 14.56 11.27
CA GLY A 375 3.09 14.89 11.77
C GLY A 375 4.03 13.69 11.69
N ASN A 376 4.61 13.33 12.83
CA ASN A 376 5.52 12.18 12.95
C ASN A 376 4.87 10.82 12.65
N ASN A 377 3.54 10.75 12.49
CA ASN A 377 2.81 9.54 12.11
C ASN A 377 3.08 8.37 13.07
N ALA A 378 3.07 8.65 14.38
CA ALA A 378 3.51 7.72 15.42
C ALA A 378 2.47 6.64 15.78
N ASP A 379 1.18 6.90 15.55
CA ASP A 379 0.08 5.96 15.83
C ASP A 379 -0.97 5.96 14.71
N ILE A 380 -1.82 7.00 14.60
CA ILE A 380 -2.79 7.08 13.51
C ILE A 380 -2.07 7.30 12.18
N SER A 381 -2.34 6.40 11.23
CA SER A 381 -1.65 6.33 9.95
C SER A 381 -2.57 6.57 8.75
N ALA A 382 -1.98 6.62 7.55
CA ALA A 382 -2.74 6.63 6.30
C ALA A 382 -3.68 5.41 6.18
N ILE A 383 -3.31 4.27 6.77
CA ILE A 383 -4.10 3.03 6.73
C ILE A 383 -5.40 3.21 7.54
N ASP A 384 -5.32 3.83 8.72
CA ASP A 384 -6.48 4.08 9.56
C ASP A 384 -7.43 5.08 8.89
N LEU A 385 -6.88 6.14 8.31
CA LEU A 385 -7.65 7.19 7.63
C LEU A 385 -8.35 6.68 6.36
N LEU A 386 -7.67 5.85 5.56
CA LEU A 386 -8.28 5.21 4.39
C LEU A 386 -9.48 4.35 4.77
N GLN A 387 -9.38 3.57 5.85
CA GLN A 387 -10.48 2.74 6.34
C GLN A 387 -11.63 3.57 6.92
N TYR A 388 -11.33 4.70 7.57
CA TYR A 388 -12.36 5.63 8.01
C TYR A 388 -13.11 6.24 6.83
N TRP A 389 -12.39 6.76 5.83
CA TRP A 389 -13.00 7.39 4.66
C TRP A 389 -13.75 6.42 3.76
N GLU A 390 -13.35 5.14 3.73
CA GLU A 390 -14.09 4.08 3.03
C GLU A 390 -15.54 3.95 3.55
N ALA A 391 -15.75 4.19 4.84
CA ALA A 391 -17.06 4.12 5.48
C ALA A 391 -17.76 5.48 5.63
N ASP A 392 -17.09 6.58 5.28
CA ASP A 392 -17.61 7.94 5.43
C ASP A 392 -18.38 8.37 4.17
N ALA A 393 -19.71 8.54 4.30
CA ALA A 393 -20.57 8.90 3.18
C ALA A 393 -20.29 10.31 2.62
N ASP A 394 -19.65 11.18 3.40
CA ASP A 394 -19.30 12.53 2.96
C ASP A 394 -17.99 12.56 2.14
N THR A 395 -17.19 11.49 2.17
CA THR A 395 -15.91 11.38 1.46
C THR A 395 -16.02 10.47 0.23
N ASN A 396 -15.59 10.95 -0.93
CA ASN A 396 -15.55 10.14 -2.17
C ASN A 396 -14.24 10.28 -2.95
N LEU A 397 -13.27 11.02 -2.39
CA LEU A 397 -11.97 11.25 -2.98
C LEU A 397 -10.95 11.39 -1.85
N VAL A 398 -9.83 10.69 -1.97
CA VAL A 398 -8.74 10.78 -0.98
C VAL A 398 -7.54 11.49 -1.59
N MET A 399 -6.98 12.45 -0.87
CA MET A 399 -5.68 13.05 -1.15
C MET A 399 -4.68 12.65 -0.07
N LEU A 400 -3.47 12.26 -0.47
CA LEU A 400 -2.39 11.89 0.43
C LEU A 400 -1.13 12.67 0.07
N TYR A 401 -0.55 13.35 1.05
CA TYR A 401 0.86 13.75 0.99
C TYR A 401 1.68 12.84 1.90
N LEU A 402 2.51 12.02 1.27
CA LEU A 402 3.30 10.97 1.93
C LEU A 402 4.80 11.30 1.85
N GLU A 403 5.51 10.97 2.90
CA GLU A 403 6.97 10.94 3.03
C GLU A 403 7.43 9.51 3.35
N SER A 404 6.63 8.76 4.12
CA SER A 404 6.78 7.32 4.38
C SER A 404 5.42 6.61 4.39
N PHE A 405 5.43 5.28 4.18
CA PHE A 405 4.22 4.45 4.13
C PHE A 405 3.90 3.72 5.44
N GLY A 406 4.81 3.70 6.42
CA GLY A 406 4.72 2.80 7.56
C GLY A 406 4.86 1.35 7.10
N ASP A 407 3.79 0.56 7.19
CA ASP A 407 3.66 -0.79 6.63
C ASP A 407 3.16 -0.72 5.16
N PRO A 408 4.04 -0.83 4.15
CA PRO A 408 3.66 -0.60 2.76
C PRO A 408 2.83 -1.74 2.18
N ARG A 409 2.99 -2.98 2.67
CA ARG A 409 2.21 -4.13 2.20
C ARG A 409 0.77 -4.00 2.67
N HIS A 410 0.57 -3.67 3.95
CA HIS A 410 -0.76 -3.39 4.49
C HIS A 410 -1.38 -2.16 3.81
N PHE A 411 -0.60 -1.08 3.67
CA PHE A 411 -1.07 0.12 2.97
C PHE A 411 -1.50 -0.17 1.52
N SER A 412 -0.70 -0.92 0.75
CA SER A 412 -1.03 -1.28 -0.65
C SER A 412 -2.34 -2.06 -0.74
N ARG A 413 -2.53 -3.04 0.14
CA ARG A 413 -3.75 -3.86 0.18
C ARG A 413 -5.00 -3.04 0.52
N ILE A 414 -4.92 -2.19 1.54
CA ILE A 414 -6.04 -1.32 1.94
C ILE A 414 -6.31 -0.26 0.86
N ALA A 415 -5.28 0.39 0.35
CA ALA A 415 -5.43 1.37 -0.72
C ALA A 415 -6.01 0.74 -2.00
N ARG A 416 -5.64 -0.50 -2.33
CA ARG A 416 -6.23 -1.24 -3.45
C ARG A 416 -7.73 -1.47 -3.24
N ARG A 417 -8.13 -1.94 -2.06
CA ARG A 417 -9.54 -2.17 -1.70
C ARG A 417 -10.34 -0.87 -1.82
N VAL A 418 -9.89 0.16 -1.11
CA VAL A 418 -10.50 1.47 -1.07
C VAL A 418 -10.54 2.13 -2.47
N GLY A 419 -9.45 1.99 -3.22
CA GLY A 419 -9.27 2.48 -4.59
C GLY A 419 -10.32 1.96 -5.56
N ARG A 420 -10.94 0.79 -5.31
CA ARG A 420 -12.01 0.23 -6.16
C ARG A 420 -13.32 1.00 -6.04
N GLU A 421 -13.55 1.67 -4.92
CA GLU A 421 -14.77 2.41 -4.66
C GLU A 421 -14.56 3.90 -4.86
N MET A 422 -13.46 4.44 -4.34
CA MET A 422 -13.10 5.85 -4.43
C MET A 422 -11.67 6.08 -4.92
N PRO A 423 -11.40 7.12 -5.74
CA PRO A 423 -10.04 7.41 -6.18
C PRO A 423 -9.15 7.89 -5.02
N ILE A 424 -7.89 7.48 -5.05
CA ILE A 424 -6.85 7.92 -4.11
C ILE A 424 -5.76 8.62 -4.91
N LEU A 425 -5.51 9.90 -4.63
CA LEU A 425 -4.40 10.65 -5.21
C LEU A 425 -3.28 10.79 -4.19
N ALA A 426 -2.04 10.64 -4.66
CA ALA A 426 -0.87 10.83 -3.80
C ALA A 426 0.19 11.71 -4.45
N VAL A 427 0.79 12.57 -3.62
CA VAL A 427 2.09 13.20 -3.88
C VAL A 427 3.09 12.64 -2.88
N LYS A 428 4.26 12.23 -3.37
CA LYS A 428 5.33 11.67 -2.55
C LYS A 428 6.55 12.60 -2.58
N GLY A 429 6.95 13.09 -1.41
CA GLY A 429 8.24 13.76 -1.22
C GLY A 429 9.42 12.79 -1.38
N GLY A 430 10.59 13.32 -1.74
CA GLY A 430 11.82 12.53 -1.77
C GLY A 430 12.09 11.66 -3.00
N ARG A 431 11.50 12.00 -4.16
CA ARG A 431 11.54 11.17 -5.39
C ARG A 431 12.92 10.91 -6.00
N SER A 432 13.86 11.84 -5.83
CA SER A 432 15.21 11.71 -6.36
C SER A 432 16.16 11.35 -5.23
N ALA A 433 17.34 10.79 -5.52
CA ALA A 433 18.35 10.54 -4.48
C ALA A 433 18.64 11.81 -3.65
N SER A 434 18.64 12.98 -4.29
CA SER A 434 18.82 14.28 -3.62
C SER A 434 17.60 14.68 -2.78
N GLY A 435 16.39 14.47 -3.28
CA GLY A 435 15.16 14.71 -2.52
C GLY A 435 15.00 13.75 -1.34
N ALA A 436 15.36 12.47 -1.50
CA ALA A 436 15.35 11.47 -0.45
C ALA A 436 16.34 11.85 0.65
N ARG A 437 17.56 12.25 0.28
CA ARG A 437 18.53 12.80 1.24
C ARG A 437 17.98 14.03 1.97
N ALA A 438 17.36 14.97 1.26
CA ALA A 438 16.73 16.14 1.86
C ALA A 438 15.62 15.74 2.85
N ALA A 439 14.73 14.82 2.48
CA ALA A 439 13.70 14.29 3.38
C ALA A 439 14.29 13.61 4.63
N THR A 440 15.44 12.92 4.50
CA THR A 440 16.12 12.30 5.63
C THR A 440 16.88 13.28 6.53
N THR A 441 17.40 14.38 5.98
CA THR A 441 18.04 15.46 6.74
C THR A 441 17.02 16.44 7.33
N SER A 442 15.79 16.40 6.83
CA SER A 442 14.69 17.32 7.16
C SER A 442 13.49 16.53 7.68
N HIS A 443 13.64 15.86 8.83
CA HIS A 443 12.55 15.33 9.69
C HIS A 443 12.25 13.82 9.68
N SER A 444 12.76 12.98 8.76
CA SER A 444 12.46 11.52 8.77
C SER A 444 13.73 10.67 8.61
N GLY A 445 14.37 10.31 9.73
CA GLY A 445 15.68 9.66 9.78
C GLY A 445 15.75 8.21 9.28
N THR A 446 15.40 7.93 8.02
CA THR A 446 15.37 6.57 7.47
C THR A 446 16.33 6.40 6.28
N LEU A 447 17.39 5.61 6.45
CA LEU A 447 18.43 5.36 5.44
C LEU A 447 18.16 4.06 4.64
N THR A 448 18.09 4.13 3.30
CA THR A 448 18.06 2.94 2.41
C THR A 448 19.46 2.58 1.87
N ARG A 449 19.79 1.28 1.83
CA ARG A 449 21.05 0.73 1.30
C ARG A 449 21.01 0.52 -0.23
N PRO A 450 22.16 0.54 -0.93
CA PRO A 450 22.21 0.26 -2.37
C PRO A 450 21.98 -1.23 -2.69
N SER A 451 21.16 -1.51 -3.70
CA SER A 451 20.85 -2.85 -4.25
C SER A 451 21.78 -3.21 -5.43
N THR A 452 21.91 -4.52 -5.71
CA THR A 452 22.76 -5.05 -6.80
C THR A 452 22.04 -5.06 -8.15
N ILE A 453 20.70 -5.14 -8.15
CA ILE A 453 19.87 -4.95 -9.35
C ILE A 453 19.59 -3.45 -9.53
N ARG A 454 20.31 -2.80 -10.46
CA ARG A 454 20.19 -1.36 -10.76
C ARG A 454 18.82 -0.93 -11.29
N ILE A 455 17.97 -1.89 -11.66
CA ILE A 455 16.57 -1.66 -12.10
C ILE A 455 15.65 -1.49 -10.89
N ALA A 456 16.00 -2.07 -9.74
CA ALA A 456 15.27 -1.95 -8.47
C ALA A 456 15.95 -0.92 -7.55
N THR A 457 16.17 0.31 -8.06
CA THR A 457 16.69 1.43 -7.27
C THR A 457 15.60 2.08 -6.41
N SER A 458 16.01 2.85 -5.40
CA SER A 458 15.14 3.73 -4.59
C SER A 458 14.11 4.48 -5.46
N GLY A 459 12.82 4.26 -5.19
CA GLY A 459 11.68 4.85 -5.91
C GLY A 459 10.88 3.88 -6.80
N VAL A 460 11.50 2.80 -7.30
CA VAL A 460 10.83 1.85 -8.21
C VAL A 460 9.81 0.95 -7.50
N GLY A 461 10.10 0.55 -6.25
CA GLY A 461 9.12 -0.13 -5.40
C GLY A 461 7.91 0.73 -5.05
N GLU A 462 8.10 2.06 -4.90
CA GLU A 462 7.00 2.99 -4.64
C GLU A 462 6.09 3.13 -5.86
N ASP A 463 6.67 3.25 -7.06
CA ASP A 463 5.91 3.30 -8.32
C ASP A 463 5.12 2.02 -8.55
N ALA A 464 5.74 0.87 -8.32
CA ALA A 464 5.08 -0.43 -8.38
C ALA A 464 3.91 -0.51 -7.38
N LEU A 465 4.12 -0.07 -6.14
CA LEU A 465 3.08 -0.03 -5.12
C LEU A 465 1.89 0.82 -5.58
N PHE A 466 2.14 2.06 -6.01
CA PHE A 466 1.06 2.97 -6.41
C PHE A 466 0.29 2.40 -7.61
N GLN A 467 1.00 1.84 -8.59
CA GLN A 467 0.37 1.23 -9.76
C GLN A 467 -0.49 0.02 -9.40
N GLN A 468 0.00 -0.91 -8.58
CA GLN A 468 -0.78 -2.09 -8.16
C GLN A 468 -1.96 -1.73 -7.26
N ALA A 469 -1.78 -0.73 -6.38
CA ALA A 469 -2.82 -0.24 -5.48
C ALA A 469 -3.85 0.66 -6.17
N GLY A 470 -3.64 1.06 -7.43
CA GLY A 470 -4.54 1.98 -8.13
C GLY A 470 -4.48 3.42 -7.64
N ILE A 471 -3.42 3.78 -6.92
CA ILE A 471 -3.20 5.13 -6.44
C ILE A 471 -2.74 6.01 -7.60
N ILE A 472 -3.44 7.12 -7.81
CA ILE A 472 -3.10 8.13 -8.81
C ILE A 472 -1.93 8.96 -8.29
N ARG A 473 -0.71 8.54 -8.65
CA ARG A 473 0.52 9.28 -8.33
C ARG A 473 0.62 10.54 -9.19
N THR A 474 0.77 11.69 -8.56
CA THR A 474 1.05 12.96 -9.23
C THR A 474 2.49 13.42 -8.94
N ALA A 475 3.08 14.17 -9.87
CA ALA A 475 4.46 14.64 -9.76
C ALA A 475 4.58 15.96 -9.00
N THR A 476 3.50 16.76 -8.98
CA THR A 476 3.48 18.10 -8.37
C THR A 476 2.17 18.35 -7.63
N LEU A 477 2.16 19.32 -6.71
CA LEU A 477 0.92 19.76 -6.04
C LEU A 477 -0.11 20.35 -7.01
N ALA A 478 0.35 21.10 -8.01
CA ALA A 478 -0.55 21.67 -9.04
C ALA A 478 -1.29 20.56 -9.80
N GLU A 479 -0.59 19.47 -10.13
CA GLU A 479 -1.18 18.29 -10.76
C GLU A 479 -2.12 17.53 -9.82
N LEU A 480 -1.75 17.41 -8.53
CA LEU A 480 -2.62 16.82 -7.50
C LEU A 480 -3.96 17.55 -7.44
N PHE A 481 -3.93 18.89 -7.31
CA PHE A 481 -5.14 19.72 -7.26
C PHE A 481 -5.95 19.68 -8.54
N GLY A 482 -5.29 19.84 -9.69
CA GLY A 482 -5.97 19.81 -10.98
C GLY A 482 -6.68 18.48 -11.22
N THR A 483 -6.08 17.37 -10.79
CA THR A 483 -6.70 16.04 -10.91
C THR A 483 -7.80 15.85 -9.86
N ALA A 484 -7.62 16.35 -8.64
CA ALA A 484 -8.61 16.26 -7.59
C ALA A 484 -9.90 17.02 -7.93
N GLN A 485 -9.80 18.21 -8.53
CA GLN A 485 -10.96 18.97 -8.99
C GLN A 485 -11.77 18.20 -10.03
N LEU A 486 -11.11 17.57 -11.01
CA LEU A 486 -11.80 16.73 -11.99
C LEU A 486 -12.55 15.58 -11.32
N LEU A 487 -11.89 14.83 -10.43
CA LEU A 487 -12.47 13.63 -9.83
C LEU A 487 -13.53 13.95 -8.77
N SER A 488 -13.47 15.11 -8.13
CA SER A 488 -14.48 15.59 -7.18
C SER A 488 -15.74 16.09 -7.89
N ASP A 489 -15.57 16.82 -8.98
CA ASP A 489 -16.64 17.66 -9.53
C ASP A 489 -17.24 17.14 -10.86
N GLN A 490 -16.62 16.14 -11.50
CA GLN A 490 -17.07 15.56 -12.77
C GLN A 490 -17.24 14.04 -12.70
N PRO A 491 -18.13 13.46 -13.52
CA PRO A 491 -18.23 12.00 -13.67
C PRO A 491 -16.93 11.41 -14.25
N LEU A 492 -16.65 10.15 -13.94
CA LEU A 492 -15.50 9.44 -14.52
C LEU A 492 -15.69 9.26 -16.04
N PRO A 493 -14.62 9.39 -16.86
CA PRO A 493 -14.71 9.18 -18.29
C PRO A 493 -15.08 7.73 -18.62
N ALA A 494 -15.99 7.53 -19.58
CA ALA A 494 -16.42 6.19 -19.97
C ALA A 494 -15.32 5.40 -20.70
N GLY A 495 -14.42 6.11 -21.38
CA GLY A 495 -13.34 5.59 -22.22
C GLY A 495 -12.20 6.60 -22.36
N ASP A 496 -11.51 6.56 -23.49
CA ASP A 496 -10.31 7.34 -23.79
C ASP A 496 -10.52 8.37 -24.92
N ARG A 497 -11.72 8.48 -25.48
CA ARG A 497 -11.99 9.33 -26.66
C ARG A 497 -12.36 10.75 -26.24
N VAL A 498 -11.59 11.73 -26.68
CA VAL A 498 -11.69 13.13 -26.25
C VAL A 498 -12.17 14.02 -27.39
N GLY A 499 -13.18 14.83 -27.11
CA GLY A 499 -13.61 15.92 -27.96
C GLY A 499 -13.01 17.23 -27.51
N ILE A 500 -12.37 17.97 -28.42
CA ILE A 500 -11.73 19.25 -28.11
C ILE A 500 -12.52 20.37 -28.80
N ILE A 501 -12.92 21.39 -28.05
CA ILE A 501 -13.57 22.61 -28.56
C ILE A 501 -12.68 23.79 -28.20
N THR A 502 -12.38 24.68 -29.15
CA THR A 502 -11.50 25.83 -28.92
C THR A 502 -11.92 27.02 -29.77
N ASN A 503 -11.66 28.26 -29.35
CA ASN A 503 -11.81 29.46 -30.21
C ASN A 503 -10.49 29.86 -30.91
N ALA A 504 -9.41 29.10 -30.71
CA ALA A 504 -8.09 29.31 -31.31
C ALA A 504 -7.41 27.99 -31.68
N GLY A 505 -6.81 27.92 -32.88
CA GLY A 505 -6.22 26.67 -33.40
C GLY A 505 -5.01 26.14 -32.61
N GLY A 506 -4.05 27.01 -32.28
CA GLY A 506 -2.80 26.62 -31.60
C GLY A 506 -3.00 25.84 -30.28
N PRO A 507 -3.81 26.36 -29.33
CA PRO A 507 -4.15 25.64 -28.11
C PRO A 507 -4.83 24.28 -28.33
N GLY A 508 -5.63 24.16 -29.40
CA GLY A 508 -6.26 22.89 -29.79
C GLY A 508 -5.23 21.83 -30.20
N VAL A 509 -4.20 22.21 -30.96
CA VAL A 509 -3.10 21.32 -31.35
C VAL A 509 -2.33 20.82 -30.12
N LEU A 510 -1.91 21.74 -29.23
CA LEU A 510 -1.21 21.38 -27.99
C LEU A 510 -2.04 20.43 -27.10
N CYS A 511 -3.35 20.64 -27.08
CA CYS A 511 -4.28 19.78 -26.36
C CYS A 511 -4.34 18.37 -26.96
N ALA A 512 -4.42 18.26 -28.29
CA ALA A 512 -4.46 16.96 -28.97
C ALA A 512 -3.17 16.16 -28.75
N ASP A 513 -2.01 16.79 -28.96
CA ASP A 513 -0.69 16.16 -28.70
C ASP A 513 -0.59 15.67 -27.25
N SER A 514 -1.06 16.49 -26.30
CA SER A 514 -1.06 16.16 -24.87
C SER A 514 -2.04 15.03 -24.51
N CYS A 515 -3.15 14.89 -25.24
CA CYS A 515 -4.06 13.77 -25.08
C CYS A 515 -3.39 12.47 -25.54
N GLU A 516 -2.82 12.45 -26.75
CA GLU A 516 -2.17 11.27 -27.31
C GLU A 516 -0.99 10.80 -26.46
N PHE A 517 -0.15 11.72 -26.00
CA PHE A 517 0.98 11.42 -25.11
C PHE A 517 0.56 10.72 -23.80
N ARG A 518 -0.71 10.86 -23.41
CA ARG A 518 -1.27 10.30 -22.16
C ARG A 518 -2.14 9.08 -22.39
N GLY A 519 -2.16 8.55 -23.62
CA GLY A 519 -2.98 7.39 -23.99
C GLY A 519 -4.46 7.72 -24.20
N LEU A 520 -4.80 8.99 -24.38
CA LEU A 520 -6.14 9.41 -24.81
C LEU A 520 -6.17 9.52 -26.34
N ARG A 521 -7.32 9.29 -26.96
CA ARG A 521 -7.51 9.39 -28.42
C ARG A 521 -8.35 10.60 -28.76
N VAL A 522 -7.99 11.30 -29.83
CA VAL A 522 -8.76 12.43 -30.39
C VAL A 522 -9.36 11.95 -31.71
N PRO A 523 -10.54 11.28 -31.71
CA PRO A 523 -11.07 10.66 -32.92
C PRO A 523 -11.59 11.71 -33.90
N ASP A 524 -11.58 11.35 -35.19
CA ASP A 524 -12.28 12.08 -36.23
C ASP A 524 -13.79 12.15 -35.96
N LEU A 525 -14.40 13.26 -36.39
CA LEU A 525 -15.83 13.48 -36.26
C LEU A 525 -16.59 12.77 -37.38
N ALA A 526 -17.68 12.09 -37.02
CA ALA A 526 -18.62 11.52 -37.98
C ALA A 526 -19.33 12.64 -38.76
N ASP A 527 -19.74 12.35 -40.00
CA ASP A 527 -20.30 13.37 -40.89
C ASP A 527 -21.62 13.96 -40.37
N GLU A 528 -22.40 13.18 -39.61
CA GLU A 528 -23.64 13.64 -38.97
C GLU A 528 -23.37 14.71 -37.89
N VAL A 529 -22.27 14.54 -37.16
CA VAL A 529 -21.80 15.52 -36.17
C VAL A 529 -21.33 16.78 -36.89
N LYS A 530 -20.60 16.63 -38.01
CA LYS A 530 -20.11 17.76 -38.80
C LYS A 530 -21.23 18.66 -39.32
N VAL A 531 -22.33 18.08 -39.79
CA VAL A 531 -23.51 18.83 -40.27
C VAL A 531 -24.12 19.69 -39.17
N SER A 532 -24.13 19.20 -37.92
CA SER A 532 -24.71 19.90 -36.77
C SER A 532 -23.95 21.17 -36.36
N PHE A 533 -22.71 21.33 -36.83
CA PHE A 533 -21.84 22.50 -36.56
C PHE A 533 -21.97 23.64 -37.59
N ALA A 534 -22.88 23.52 -38.56
CA ALA A 534 -23.10 24.56 -39.56
C ALA A 534 -23.37 25.93 -38.90
N GLY A 535 -22.59 26.95 -39.29
CA GLY A 535 -22.69 28.32 -38.77
C GLY A 535 -21.97 28.60 -37.44
N LEU A 536 -21.40 27.59 -36.77
CA LEU A 536 -20.58 27.76 -35.55
C LEU A 536 -19.07 27.87 -35.83
N VAL A 537 -18.65 27.41 -37.01
CA VAL A 537 -17.24 27.35 -37.43
C VAL A 537 -17.01 28.21 -38.68
N PRO A 538 -15.80 28.77 -38.88
CA PRO A 538 -15.46 29.50 -40.10
C PRO A 538 -15.74 28.67 -41.35
N SER A 539 -16.38 29.25 -42.37
CA SER A 539 -16.65 28.58 -43.64
C SER A 539 -15.38 28.18 -44.41
N THR A 540 -14.24 28.75 -44.04
CA THR A 540 -12.92 28.49 -44.63
C THR A 540 -12.13 27.38 -43.91
N SER A 541 -12.63 26.84 -42.80
CA SER A 541 -11.95 25.79 -42.03
C SER A 541 -12.54 24.40 -42.27
N THR A 542 -11.67 23.39 -42.41
CA THR A 542 -12.08 21.99 -42.39
C THR A 542 -12.53 21.62 -40.98
N LEU A 543 -13.77 21.15 -40.84
CA LEU A 543 -14.30 20.72 -39.55
C LEU A 543 -13.77 19.33 -39.18
N GLN A 544 -12.94 19.29 -38.14
CA GLN A 544 -12.33 18.09 -37.57
C GLN A 544 -12.27 18.24 -36.05
N ASN A 545 -11.78 17.21 -35.35
CA ASN A 545 -11.45 17.28 -33.92
C ASN A 545 -9.95 17.58 -33.80
N PRO A 546 -9.51 18.69 -33.19
CA PRO A 546 -10.25 19.71 -32.45
C PRO A 546 -11.18 20.61 -33.27
N VAL A 547 -12.35 20.94 -32.72
CA VAL A 547 -13.31 21.89 -33.30
C VAL A 547 -12.91 23.32 -32.97
N VAL A 548 -12.59 24.11 -34.00
CA VAL A 548 -12.26 25.54 -33.87
C VAL A 548 -13.50 26.40 -34.15
N LEU A 549 -14.07 26.99 -33.10
CA LEU A 549 -15.17 27.94 -33.18
C LEU A 549 -14.71 29.28 -33.77
N LEU A 550 -15.69 30.10 -34.17
CA LEU A 550 -15.43 31.52 -34.47
C LEU A 550 -14.76 32.19 -33.26
N ALA A 551 -13.78 33.05 -33.53
CA ALA A 551 -13.02 33.77 -32.50
C ALA A 551 -13.93 34.48 -31.46
N GLN A 552 -15.03 35.07 -31.95
CA GLN A 552 -16.02 35.83 -31.17
C GLN A 552 -17.16 34.96 -30.60
N ALA A 553 -16.97 33.64 -30.48
CA ALA A 553 -17.97 32.75 -29.92
C ALA A 553 -18.36 33.18 -28.49
N GLY A 554 -19.66 33.40 -28.27
CA GLY A 554 -20.23 33.78 -26.99
C GLY A 554 -20.93 32.61 -26.29
N THR A 555 -21.83 32.92 -25.37
CA THR A 555 -22.53 31.93 -24.55
C THR A 555 -23.27 30.87 -25.36
N ALA A 556 -24.01 31.28 -26.40
CA ALA A 556 -24.85 30.38 -27.18
C ALA A 556 -24.02 29.40 -28.01
N GLU A 557 -22.91 29.86 -28.58
CA GLU A 557 -22.01 29.08 -29.42
C GLU A 557 -21.30 28.00 -28.60
N TYR A 558 -20.73 28.36 -27.44
CA TYR A 558 -20.10 27.39 -26.53
C TYR A 558 -21.11 26.36 -26.03
N GLN A 559 -22.30 26.80 -25.60
CA GLN A 559 -23.34 25.88 -25.12
C GLN A 559 -23.74 24.87 -26.20
N ARG A 560 -23.96 25.34 -27.43
CA ARG A 560 -24.36 24.50 -28.55
C ARG A 560 -23.25 23.53 -28.97
N ALA A 561 -22.01 24.00 -29.08
CA ALA A 561 -20.86 23.18 -29.43
C ALA A 561 -20.64 22.01 -28.45
N ILE A 562 -20.72 22.29 -27.14
CA ILE A 562 -20.59 21.27 -26.09
C ILE A 562 -21.73 20.26 -26.20
N THR A 563 -22.96 20.73 -26.40
CA THR A 563 -24.14 19.87 -26.54
C THR A 563 -24.01 18.91 -27.72
N ILE A 564 -23.55 19.39 -28.88
CA ILE A 564 -23.34 18.57 -30.07
C ILE A 564 -22.26 17.51 -29.83
N MET A 565 -21.10 17.90 -29.28
CA MET A 565 -20.00 16.95 -29.04
C MET A 565 -20.36 15.92 -27.98
N ALA A 566 -21.02 16.33 -26.89
CA ALA A 566 -21.43 15.42 -25.81
C ALA A 566 -22.51 14.41 -26.26
N ALA A 567 -23.32 14.75 -27.27
CA ALA A 567 -24.30 13.82 -27.83
C ALA A 567 -23.65 12.70 -28.67
N SER A 568 -22.43 12.90 -29.15
CA SER A 568 -21.73 11.90 -29.97
C SER A 568 -21.32 10.68 -29.13
N PRO A 569 -21.69 9.45 -29.52
CA PRO A 569 -21.23 8.23 -28.85
C PRO A 569 -19.74 7.95 -29.11
N ALA A 570 -19.09 8.72 -30.00
CA ALA A 570 -17.66 8.66 -30.27
C ALA A 570 -16.82 9.43 -29.23
N ILE A 571 -17.45 10.17 -28.31
CA ILE A 571 -16.78 11.06 -27.37
C ILE A 571 -17.09 10.65 -25.92
N ASP A 572 -16.05 10.42 -25.13
CA ASP A 572 -16.14 9.99 -23.74
C ASP A 572 -15.84 11.13 -22.74
N ALA A 573 -15.17 12.20 -23.19
CA ALA A 573 -14.81 13.38 -22.40
C ALA A 573 -14.66 14.62 -23.29
N LEU A 574 -14.81 15.81 -22.72
CA LEU A 574 -14.66 17.09 -23.43
C LEU A 574 -13.61 17.99 -22.78
N ILE A 575 -12.74 18.58 -23.61
CA ILE A 575 -11.86 19.70 -23.21
C ILE A 575 -12.29 20.94 -24.00
N VAL A 576 -12.69 21.99 -23.28
CA VAL A 576 -13.22 23.24 -23.84
C VAL A 576 -12.26 24.37 -23.54
N ILE A 577 -11.68 24.96 -24.59
CA ILE A 577 -10.61 25.94 -24.52
C ILE A 577 -11.14 27.33 -24.89
N PHE A 578 -10.78 28.31 -24.08
CA PHE A 578 -10.96 29.72 -24.34
C PHE A 578 -9.61 30.43 -24.29
N THR A 579 -9.32 31.19 -25.34
CA THR A 579 -8.17 32.09 -25.43
C THR A 579 -8.67 33.52 -25.68
N PRO A 580 -8.31 34.50 -24.83
CA PRO A 580 -8.66 35.89 -25.02
C PRO A 580 -8.13 36.44 -26.35
N GLN A 581 -9.02 37.06 -27.11
CA GLN A 581 -8.70 37.82 -28.31
C GLN A 581 -9.44 39.15 -28.28
N VAL A 582 -9.08 40.08 -29.18
CA VAL A 582 -9.76 41.38 -29.29
C VAL A 582 -11.26 41.14 -29.56
N GLY A 583 -12.13 41.65 -28.69
CA GLY A 583 -13.59 41.54 -28.81
C GLY A 583 -14.24 40.35 -28.09
N THR A 584 -13.45 39.41 -27.54
CA THR A 584 -13.99 38.22 -26.87
C THR A 584 -14.28 38.47 -25.38
N HIS A 585 -15.30 37.80 -24.84
CA HIS A 585 -15.68 37.93 -23.42
C HIS A 585 -15.59 36.58 -22.70
N ALA A 586 -14.60 36.43 -21.82
CA ALA A 586 -14.37 35.20 -21.05
C ALA A 586 -15.60 34.79 -20.20
N ALA A 587 -16.34 35.78 -19.67
CA ALA A 587 -17.57 35.53 -18.91
C ALA A 587 -18.68 34.88 -19.75
N GLU A 588 -18.79 35.22 -21.03
CA GLU A 588 -19.79 34.63 -21.93
C GLU A 588 -19.47 33.17 -22.25
N ALA A 589 -18.19 32.87 -22.51
CA ALA A 589 -17.71 31.50 -22.70
C ALA A 589 -17.93 30.65 -21.44
N ALA A 590 -17.59 31.19 -20.27
CA ALA A 590 -17.81 30.57 -18.97
C ALA A 590 -19.29 30.23 -18.73
N GLU A 591 -20.19 31.18 -18.98
CA GLU A 591 -21.63 30.97 -18.87
C GLU A 591 -22.15 29.91 -19.86
N GLY A 592 -21.62 29.88 -21.08
CA GLY A 592 -21.97 28.88 -22.09
C GLY A 592 -21.58 27.46 -21.66
N ILE A 593 -20.37 27.31 -21.11
CA ILE A 593 -19.88 26.05 -20.54
C ILE A 593 -20.76 25.61 -19.37
N ARG A 594 -21.04 26.52 -18.43
CA ARG A 594 -21.88 26.25 -17.26
C ARG A 594 -23.29 25.80 -17.65
N ARG A 595 -23.93 26.48 -18.60
CA ARG A 595 -25.27 26.11 -19.12
C ARG A 595 -25.26 24.75 -19.80
N ALA A 596 -24.21 24.43 -20.55
CA ALA A 596 -24.11 23.11 -21.15
C ALA A 596 -23.96 22.03 -20.07
N ALA A 597 -23.02 22.22 -19.13
CA ALA A 597 -22.74 21.26 -18.07
C ALA A 597 -23.98 20.88 -17.23
N THR A 598 -24.90 21.81 -17.00
CA THR A 598 -26.14 21.55 -16.25
C THR A 598 -27.28 20.98 -17.11
N ALA A 599 -27.22 21.12 -18.44
CA ALA A 599 -28.29 20.72 -19.35
C ALA A 599 -28.03 19.39 -20.09
N LEU A 600 -26.83 18.81 -19.97
CA LEU A 600 -26.50 17.58 -20.69
C LEU A 600 -27.32 16.37 -20.18
N PRO A 601 -27.98 15.61 -21.08
CA PRO A 601 -28.73 14.42 -20.71
C PRO A 601 -27.83 13.22 -20.36
N ARG A 602 -26.60 13.20 -20.89
CA ARG A 602 -25.58 12.18 -20.63
C ARG A 602 -24.48 12.78 -19.77
N ALA A 603 -24.06 12.05 -18.73
CA ALA A 603 -22.94 12.42 -17.90
C ALA A 603 -21.61 12.26 -18.69
N VAL A 604 -21.08 13.38 -19.17
CA VAL A 604 -19.78 13.47 -19.87
C VAL A 604 -18.89 14.42 -19.08
N PRO A 605 -17.67 14.02 -18.66
CA PRO A 605 -16.77 14.95 -18.01
C PRO A 605 -16.38 16.09 -18.95
N ILE A 606 -16.54 17.32 -18.46
CA ILE A 606 -16.15 18.56 -19.14
C ILE A 606 -14.98 19.15 -18.35
N LEU A 607 -13.92 19.54 -19.07
CA LEU A 607 -12.79 20.29 -18.52
C LEU A 607 -12.70 21.62 -19.27
N ALA A 608 -12.62 22.73 -18.54
CA ALA A 608 -12.47 24.05 -19.13
C ALA A 608 -11.01 24.49 -19.07
N VAL A 609 -10.52 25.15 -20.12
CA VAL A 609 -9.17 25.73 -20.19
C VAL A 609 -9.32 27.21 -20.50
N PHE A 610 -8.86 28.07 -19.59
CA PHE A 610 -8.93 29.52 -19.74
C PHE A 610 -7.51 30.10 -19.68
N MET A 611 -6.94 30.39 -20.85
CA MET A 611 -5.61 30.96 -20.96
C MET A 611 -5.68 32.45 -20.63
N SER A 612 -5.23 32.88 -19.45
CA SER A 612 -5.19 34.30 -19.01
C SER A 612 -6.52 34.96 -18.58
N SER A 613 -7.41 34.28 -17.86
CA SER A 613 -8.62 34.90 -17.24
C SER A 613 -9.09 34.17 -15.97
N PRO A 614 -8.34 34.23 -14.85
CA PRO A 614 -8.62 33.44 -13.64
C PRO A 614 -9.95 33.81 -12.96
N GLU A 615 -10.40 35.05 -13.09
CA GLU A 615 -11.67 35.52 -12.49
C GLU A 615 -12.90 34.83 -13.11
N SER A 616 -12.84 34.48 -14.40
CA SER A 616 -13.92 33.77 -15.09
C SER A 616 -14.07 32.32 -14.63
N ALA A 617 -13.06 31.77 -13.95
CA ALA A 617 -13.15 30.44 -13.37
C ALA A 617 -14.15 30.36 -12.20
N ALA A 618 -14.37 31.47 -11.48
CA ALA A 618 -15.39 31.55 -10.43
C ALA A 618 -16.81 31.42 -11.00
N LEU A 619 -17.06 32.06 -12.16
CA LEU A 619 -18.37 32.03 -12.85
C LEU A 619 -18.78 30.62 -13.30
N ILE A 620 -17.80 29.78 -13.64
CA ILE A 620 -18.05 28.38 -14.03
C ILE A 620 -18.39 27.53 -12.81
N ARG A 621 -17.80 27.83 -11.64
CA ARG A 621 -17.95 27.04 -10.41
C ARG A 621 -19.22 27.39 -9.63
N ASP A 622 -19.69 28.63 -9.73
CA ASP A 622 -20.91 29.10 -9.06
C ASP A 622 -22.17 28.63 -9.83
N GLY A 623 -23.17 28.06 -9.12
CA GLY A 623 -24.48 27.75 -9.71
C GLY A 623 -24.72 26.31 -10.21
N GLY A 624 -24.02 25.32 -9.64
CA GLY A 624 -24.41 23.90 -9.69
C GLY A 624 -23.70 23.01 -10.73
N GLY A 625 -23.12 23.59 -11.78
CA GLY A 625 -22.30 22.87 -12.76
C GLY A 625 -20.80 23.03 -12.44
N ARG A 626 -20.26 22.29 -11.48
CA ARG A 626 -18.85 22.42 -11.07
C ARG A 626 -17.90 21.88 -12.15
N VAL A 627 -17.55 22.70 -13.14
CA VAL A 627 -16.57 22.31 -14.18
C VAL A 627 -15.17 22.76 -13.76
N PRO A 628 -14.16 21.86 -13.72
CA PRO A 628 -12.80 22.21 -13.37
C PRO A 628 -12.18 23.12 -14.45
N VAL A 629 -11.39 24.11 -14.01
CA VAL A 629 -10.80 25.12 -14.89
C VAL A 629 -9.29 25.09 -14.78
N TYR A 630 -8.62 24.92 -15.92
CA TYR A 630 -7.17 24.81 -16.04
C TYR A 630 -6.59 26.02 -16.76
N PRO A 631 -5.35 26.44 -16.42
CA PRO A 631 -4.69 27.54 -17.10
C PRO A 631 -4.19 27.15 -18.51
N PHE A 632 -3.84 25.88 -18.71
CA PHE A 632 -3.25 25.38 -19.95
C PHE A 632 -3.87 24.04 -20.39
N PRO A 633 -3.94 23.78 -21.71
CA PRO A 633 -4.55 22.55 -22.24
C PRO A 633 -3.83 21.27 -21.80
N GLU A 634 -2.52 21.32 -21.59
CA GLU A 634 -1.69 20.20 -21.15
C GLU A 634 -2.03 19.75 -19.73
N ASP A 635 -2.49 20.67 -18.87
CA ASP A 635 -2.91 20.39 -17.50
C ASP A 635 -4.29 19.69 -17.48
N ALA A 636 -5.23 20.13 -18.32
CA ALA A 636 -6.53 19.47 -18.50
C ALA A 636 -6.35 18.04 -19.05
N ALA A 637 -5.55 17.88 -20.12
CA ALA A 637 -5.22 16.57 -20.67
C ALA A 637 -4.52 15.67 -19.64
N ARG A 638 -3.67 16.24 -18.77
CA ARG A 638 -3.01 15.53 -17.67
C ARG A 638 -3.98 14.97 -16.64
N ALA A 639 -4.88 15.81 -16.14
CA ALA A 639 -5.92 15.39 -15.21
C ALA A 639 -6.81 14.30 -15.81
N LEU A 640 -7.24 14.48 -17.07
CA LEU A 640 -8.07 13.51 -17.77
C LEU A 640 -7.35 12.18 -18.01
N GLY A 641 -6.06 12.20 -18.37
CA GLY A 641 -5.25 11.00 -18.52
C GLY A 641 -5.12 10.20 -17.23
N HIS A 642 -5.00 10.87 -16.08
CA HIS A 642 -5.03 10.21 -14.76
C HIS A 642 -6.38 9.54 -14.49
N ALA A 643 -7.49 10.26 -14.72
CA ALA A 643 -8.83 9.72 -14.53
C ALA A 643 -9.08 8.51 -15.44
N HIS A 644 -8.66 8.56 -16.71
CA HIS A 644 -8.76 7.44 -17.64
C HIS A 644 -7.97 6.22 -17.15
N ARG A 645 -6.71 6.38 -16.75
CA ARG A 645 -5.89 5.27 -16.22
C ARG A 645 -6.49 4.65 -14.97
N TYR A 646 -7.02 5.46 -14.07
CA TYR A 646 -7.74 5.00 -12.89
C TYR A 646 -8.97 4.17 -13.27
N VAL A 647 -9.80 4.64 -14.20
CA VAL A 647 -10.97 3.88 -14.69
C VAL A 647 -10.57 2.55 -15.31
N SER A 648 -9.51 2.55 -16.13
CA SER A 648 -8.97 1.33 -16.74
C SER A 648 -8.48 0.34 -15.69
N TRP A 649 -7.72 0.80 -14.68
CA TRP A 649 -7.29 -0.02 -13.55
C TRP A 649 -8.49 -0.56 -12.75
N ARG A 650 -9.48 0.29 -12.48
CA ARG A 650 -10.69 -0.07 -11.71
C ARG A 650 -11.50 -1.18 -12.39
N LYS A 651 -11.48 -1.26 -13.71
CA LYS A 651 -12.15 -2.32 -14.51
C LYS A 651 -11.36 -3.64 -14.54
N THR A 652 -10.05 -3.63 -14.29
CA THR A 652 -9.22 -4.83 -14.29
C THR A 652 -9.58 -5.74 -13.11
N PRO A 653 -9.95 -7.02 -13.33
CA PRO A 653 -10.27 -7.95 -12.24
C PRO A 653 -9.12 -8.09 -11.24
N PHE A 654 -9.48 -8.33 -9.97
CA PHE A 654 -8.51 -8.81 -8.99
C PHE A 654 -8.45 -10.34 -9.10
N GLU A 655 -7.29 -10.87 -9.45
CA GLU A 655 -7.01 -12.29 -9.31
C GLU A 655 -6.18 -12.48 -8.05
N SER A 656 -6.59 -13.41 -7.18
CA SER A 656 -5.71 -13.93 -6.12
C SER A 656 -4.47 -14.57 -6.75
N ALA A 657 -3.42 -14.77 -5.95
CA ALA A 657 -2.27 -15.53 -6.41
C ALA A 657 -2.76 -16.88 -6.96
N PRO A 658 -2.39 -17.27 -8.19
CA PRO A 658 -2.93 -18.49 -8.78
C PRO A 658 -2.48 -19.70 -7.97
N GLU A 659 -3.36 -20.70 -7.82
CA GLU A 659 -2.94 -22.01 -7.33
C GLU A 659 -1.98 -22.64 -8.35
N LEU A 660 -0.70 -22.67 -8.00
CA LEU A 660 0.34 -23.22 -8.84
C LEU A 660 0.54 -24.70 -8.52
N GLY A 661 0.27 -25.56 -9.50
CA GLY A 661 0.60 -26.98 -9.40
C GLY A 661 2.11 -27.24 -9.40
N GLY A 662 2.52 -28.31 -8.71
CA GLY A 662 3.90 -28.79 -8.70
C GLY A 662 4.87 -27.98 -7.85
N ILE A 663 4.38 -27.25 -6.84
CA ILE A 663 5.22 -26.55 -5.86
C ILE A 663 5.53 -27.46 -4.66
N ASP A 664 6.80 -27.50 -4.27
CA ASP A 664 7.29 -28.16 -3.05
C ASP A 664 8.08 -27.16 -2.19
N SER A 665 7.33 -26.32 -1.45
CA SER A 665 7.91 -25.25 -0.61
C SER A 665 8.74 -25.81 0.55
N HIS A 666 8.40 -26.99 1.08
CA HIS A 666 9.14 -27.63 2.16
C HIS A 666 10.53 -28.08 1.71
N ARG A 667 10.63 -28.72 0.54
CA ARG A 667 11.93 -29.09 -0.03
C ARG A 667 12.76 -27.86 -0.41
N ALA A 668 12.12 -26.83 -0.94
CA ALA A 668 12.77 -25.55 -1.22
C ALA A 668 13.37 -24.93 0.05
N ALA A 669 12.61 -24.87 1.15
CA ALA A 669 13.10 -24.40 2.44
C ALA A 669 14.31 -25.21 2.92
N ALA A 670 14.28 -26.54 2.80
CA ALA A 670 15.42 -27.39 3.17
C ALA A 670 16.71 -27.06 2.37
N VAL A 671 16.60 -26.78 1.06
CA VAL A 671 17.73 -26.35 0.22
C VAL A 671 18.31 -25.01 0.69
N ILE A 672 17.43 -24.06 1.01
CA ILE A 672 17.81 -22.73 1.50
C ILE A 672 18.50 -22.85 2.87
N SER A 673 17.88 -23.54 3.83
CA SER A 673 18.43 -23.73 5.18
C SER A 673 19.79 -24.43 5.16
N ALA A 674 19.97 -25.44 4.29
CA ALA A 674 21.25 -26.14 4.16
C ALA A 674 22.40 -25.21 3.70
N THR A 675 22.09 -24.19 2.89
CA THR A 675 23.08 -23.21 2.45
C THR A 675 23.31 -22.15 3.52
N LEU A 676 22.25 -21.63 4.15
CA LEU A 676 22.37 -20.68 5.25
C LEU A 676 23.18 -21.23 6.44
N ALA A 677 23.10 -22.54 6.69
CA ALA A 677 23.94 -23.21 7.69
C ALA A 677 25.45 -23.09 7.40
N GLN A 678 25.84 -22.88 6.13
CA GLN A 678 27.22 -22.63 5.71
C GLN A 678 27.58 -21.13 5.66
N GLY A 679 26.58 -20.26 5.85
CA GLY A 679 26.70 -18.79 5.83
C GLY A 679 25.82 -18.14 4.75
N PRO A 680 25.50 -16.84 4.90
CA PRO A 680 24.78 -16.08 3.87
C PRO A 680 25.61 -15.96 2.59
N GLY A 681 24.96 -16.02 1.42
CA GLY A 681 25.67 -15.95 0.15
C GLY A 681 24.91 -16.46 -1.06
N TRP A 682 25.62 -16.59 -2.17
CA TRP A 682 25.09 -17.13 -3.43
C TRP A 682 24.95 -18.64 -3.35
N LEU A 683 23.78 -19.16 -3.75
CA LEU A 683 23.56 -20.59 -3.85
C LEU A 683 24.51 -21.23 -4.89
N PRO A 684 25.09 -22.40 -4.61
CA PRO A 684 25.85 -23.15 -5.61
C PRO A 684 24.92 -23.65 -6.74
N PRO A 685 25.43 -23.90 -7.96
CA PRO A 685 24.58 -24.26 -9.11
C PRO A 685 23.64 -25.45 -8.87
N ALA A 686 24.09 -26.48 -8.15
CA ALA A 686 23.26 -27.63 -7.82
C ALA A 686 22.07 -27.27 -6.91
N ALA A 687 22.28 -26.37 -5.95
CA ALA A 687 21.21 -25.87 -5.06
C ALA A 687 20.23 -24.97 -5.81
N VAL A 688 20.73 -24.11 -6.72
CA VAL A 688 19.87 -23.31 -7.61
C VAL A 688 18.95 -24.22 -8.42
N ASN A 689 19.50 -25.24 -9.09
CA ASN A 689 18.69 -26.18 -9.87
C ASN A 689 17.66 -26.94 -9.02
N ALA A 690 18.05 -27.38 -7.82
CA ALA A 690 17.13 -28.05 -6.90
C ALA A 690 15.99 -27.12 -6.45
N LEU A 691 16.29 -25.86 -6.15
CA LEU A 691 15.30 -24.86 -5.76
C LEU A 691 14.35 -24.52 -6.92
N LEU A 692 14.87 -24.26 -8.12
CA LEU A 692 14.05 -23.98 -9.31
C LEU A 692 13.09 -25.14 -9.64
N ALA A 693 13.57 -26.38 -9.53
CA ALA A 693 12.74 -27.56 -9.75
C ALA A 693 11.57 -27.67 -8.76
N CYS A 694 11.74 -27.20 -7.52
CA CYS A 694 10.65 -27.16 -6.52
C CYS A 694 9.53 -26.19 -6.89
N TYR A 695 9.76 -25.26 -7.81
CA TYR A 695 8.78 -24.30 -8.30
C TYR A 695 8.39 -24.54 -9.77
N GLY A 696 8.80 -25.67 -10.37
CA GLY A 696 8.52 -25.99 -11.77
C GLY A 696 9.27 -25.12 -12.78
N LEU A 697 10.34 -24.43 -12.35
CA LEU A 697 11.19 -23.60 -13.21
C LEU A 697 12.30 -24.45 -13.82
N SER A 698 12.48 -24.36 -15.14
CA SER A 698 13.42 -25.21 -15.89
C SER A 698 14.66 -24.41 -16.33
N PRO A 699 15.80 -24.55 -15.63
CA PRO A 699 17.07 -24.02 -16.13
C PRO A 699 17.58 -24.82 -17.33
N ALA A 700 18.41 -24.19 -18.16
CA ALA A 700 19.09 -24.88 -19.25
C ALA A 700 19.97 -26.03 -18.73
N GLU A 701 19.80 -27.20 -19.32
CA GLU A 701 20.53 -28.42 -18.96
C GLU A 701 22.04 -28.17 -18.98
N SER A 702 22.70 -28.44 -17.84
CA SER A 702 24.11 -28.12 -17.65
C SER A 702 24.85 -29.19 -16.87
N VAL A 703 26.12 -29.39 -17.18
CA VAL A 703 27.04 -30.31 -16.52
C VAL A 703 28.28 -29.53 -16.06
N LEU A 704 28.66 -29.70 -14.79
CA LEU A 704 29.89 -29.16 -14.24
C LEU A 704 31.07 -30.08 -14.61
N ALA A 705 32.17 -29.47 -15.04
CA ALA A 705 33.40 -30.13 -15.45
C ALA A 705 34.59 -29.51 -14.71
N ALA A 706 35.48 -30.35 -14.15
CA ALA A 706 36.63 -29.88 -13.37
C ALA A 706 37.82 -29.45 -14.25
N SER A 707 37.90 -29.97 -15.49
CA SER A 707 39.00 -29.72 -16.41
C SER A 707 38.50 -29.47 -17.84
N PRO A 708 39.34 -28.91 -18.74
CA PRO A 708 39.02 -28.79 -20.16
C PRO A 708 38.61 -30.12 -20.82
N HIS A 709 39.28 -31.22 -20.46
CA HIS A 709 38.94 -32.55 -20.98
C HIS A 709 37.55 -33.00 -20.50
N ASP A 710 37.26 -32.83 -19.21
CA ASP A 710 35.94 -33.15 -18.65
C ASP A 710 34.83 -32.30 -19.28
N ALA A 711 35.15 -31.07 -19.71
CA ALA A 711 34.20 -30.21 -20.41
C ALA A 711 33.88 -30.75 -21.81
N GLY A 712 34.86 -31.27 -22.55
CA GLY A 712 34.62 -31.98 -23.81
C GLY A 712 33.74 -33.22 -23.60
N GLU A 713 34.02 -34.00 -22.56
CA GLU A 713 33.23 -35.19 -22.21
C GLU A 713 31.79 -34.86 -21.80
N ALA A 714 31.60 -33.74 -21.09
CA ALA A 714 30.28 -33.21 -20.76
C ALA A 714 29.51 -32.77 -22.01
N ALA A 715 30.17 -32.12 -22.97
CA ALA A 715 29.56 -31.73 -24.24
C ALA A 715 29.09 -32.95 -25.05
N ARG A 716 29.89 -34.03 -25.04
CA ARG A 716 29.53 -35.31 -25.68
C ARG A 716 28.28 -35.94 -25.06
N LYS A 717 28.12 -35.85 -23.74
CA LYS A 717 26.93 -36.36 -23.02
C LYS A 717 25.67 -35.52 -23.30
N LEU A 718 25.80 -34.20 -23.33
CA LEU A 718 24.69 -33.29 -23.61
C LEU A 718 24.23 -33.41 -25.08
N GLY A 719 25.17 -33.47 -26.02
CA GLY A 719 24.88 -33.53 -27.45
C GLY A 719 24.28 -32.23 -28.02
N GLY A 720 24.44 -32.02 -29.33
CA GLY A 720 24.10 -30.76 -29.99
C GLY A 720 25.06 -29.62 -29.63
N LYS A 721 24.65 -28.38 -29.95
CA LYS A 721 25.45 -27.18 -29.67
C LYS A 721 25.40 -26.79 -28.19
N VAL A 722 26.54 -26.43 -27.64
CA VAL A 722 26.69 -26.08 -26.22
C VAL A 722 27.35 -24.72 -26.01
N ALA A 723 27.03 -24.10 -24.89
CA ALA A 723 27.75 -22.98 -24.33
C ALA A 723 28.73 -23.47 -23.26
N LEU A 724 29.93 -22.89 -23.24
CA LEU A 724 30.93 -23.13 -22.22
C LEU A 724 31.13 -21.86 -21.37
N LYS A 725 30.96 -21.99 -20.06
CA LYS A 725 31.09 -20.91 -19.08
C LYS A 725 32.18 -21.25 -18.06
N GLY A 726 33.22 -20.43 -17.95
CA GLY A 726 34.26 -20.55 -16.93
C GLY A 726 33.77 -20.05 -15.57
N MET A 727 33.96 -20.86 -14.52
CA MET A 727 33.59 -20.53 -13.15
C MET A 727 34.80 -19.93 -12.42
N VAL A 728 34.69 -18.67 -12.02
CA VAL A 728 35.73 -17.93 -11.30
C VAL A 728 35.10 -17.28 -10.06
N ALA A 729 35.75 -17.41 -8.91
CA ALA A 729 35.26 -16.80 -7.68
C ALA A 729 35.19 -15.26 -7.80
N GLY A 730 34.06 -14.68 -7.39
CA GLY A 730 33.84 -13.22 -7.40
C GLY A 730 33.59 -12.59 -8.78
N LEU A 731 33.63 -13.36 -9.87
CA LEU A 731 33.40 -12.83 -11.21
C LEU A 731 31.89 -12.74 -11.54
N VAL A 732 31.33 -11.55 -11.38
CA VAL A 732 29.88 -11.31 -11.55
C VAL A 732 29.46 -11.27 -13.03
N ARG A 733 30.30 -10.75 -13.95
CA ARG A 733 30.00 -10.64 -15.39
C ARG A 733 30.95 -11.50 -16.23
N LYS A 734 30.56 -12.75 -16.45
CA LYS A 734 31.36 -13.76 -17.15
C LYS A 734 31.60 -13.39 -18.61
N SER A 735 30.58 -12.89 -19.31
CA SER A 735 30.67 -12.51 -20.73
C SER A 735 31.63 -11.34 -20.96
N ASP A 736 31.57 -10.31 -20.12
CA ASP A 736 32.45 -9.13 -20.22
C ASP A 736 33.92 -9.47 -19.99
N ALA A 737 34.19 -10.47 -19.14
CA ALA A 737 35.53 -10.99 -18.87
C ALA A 737 36.01 -12.05 -19.88
N GLY A 738 35.22 -12.32 -20.93
CA GLY A 738 35.54 -13.33 -21.94
C GLY A 738 35.49 -14.78 -21.44
N ALA A 739 34.86 -15.03 -20.30
CA ALA A 739 34.69 -16.34 -19.66
C ALA A 739 33.54 -17.17 -20.24
N VAL A 740 32.88 -16.71 -21.31
CA VAL A 740 31.80 -17.41 -22.01
C VAL A 740 32.18 -17.62 -23.47
N ARG A 741 31.91 -18.83 -23.98
CA ARG A 741 31.94 -19.18 -25.40
C ARG A 741 30.61 -19.85 -25.76
N LEU A 742 29.99 -19.38 -26.83
CA LEU A 742 28.70 -19.85 -27.30
C LEU A 742 28.88 -20.64 -28.60
N ASP A 743 27.84 -21.38 -28.99
CA ASP A 743 27.74 -22.07 -30.28
C ASP A 743 28.80 -23.15 -30.56
N LEU A 744 29.36 -23.77 -29.52
CA LEU A 744 30.40 -24.79 -29.66
C LEU A 744 29.79 -26.12 -30.11
N ASP A 745 30.42 -26.75 -31.11
CA ASP A 745 29.93 -27.99 -31.72
C ASP A 745 30.86 -29.17 -31.42
N GLY A 746 30.41 -30.04 -30.51
CA GLY A 746 31.13 -31.25 -30.15
C GLY A 746 32.28 -31.07 -29.13
N PRO A 747 32.87 -32.19 -28.70
CA PRO A 747 33.80 -32.23 -27.55
C PRO A 747 35.11 -31.47 -27.79
N HIS A 748 35.63 -31.47 -29.02
CA HIS A 748 36.91 -30.87 -29.35
C HIS A 748 36.89 -29.33 -29.29
N ASP A 749 35.84 -28.72 -29.83
CA ASP A 749 35.62 -27.27 -29.79
C ASP A 749 35.50 -26.78 -28.35
N VAL A 750 34.81 -27.55 -27.51
CA VAL A 750 34.63 -27.25 -26.08
C VAL A 750 35.93 -27.36 -25.30
N GLU A 751 36.72 -28.41 -25.50
CA GLU A 751 38.01 -28.55 -24.83
C GLU A 751 38.97 -27.41 -25.24
N THR A 752 39.00 -27.05 -26.52
CA THR A 752 39.81 -25.94 -27.03
C THR A 752 39.38 -24.61 -26.43
N ALA A 753 38.07 -24.33 -26.43
CA ALA A 753 37.50 -23.14 -25.80
C ALA A 753 37.81 -23.07 -24.29
N ALA A 754 37.82 -24.21 -23.57
CA ALA A 754 38.13 -24.26 -22.14
C ALA A 754 39.60 -23.93 -21.85
N LYS A 755 40.53 -24.45 -22.68
CA LYS A 755 41.95 -24.08 -22.61
C LYS A 755 42.16 -22.58 -22.86
N ASP A 756 41.50 -22.04 -23.89
CA ASP A 756 41.54 -20.61 -24.21
C ASP A 756 41.03 -19.72 -23.08
N ILE A 757 39.88 -20.06 -22.48
CA ILE A 757 39.30 -19.34 -21.34
C ILE A 757 40.28 -19.37 -20.16
N THR A 758 40.87 -20.54 -19.87
CA THR A 758 41.84 -20.71 -18.77
C THR A 758 43.06 -19.82 -18.96
N GLN A 759 43.62 -19.81 -20.17
CA GLN A 759 44.81 -19.02 -20.49
C GLN A 759 44.51 -17.52 -20.41
N LYS A 760 43.40 -17.06 -20.99
CA LYS A 760 43.02 -15.64 -20.99
C LYS A 760 42.75 -15.12 -19.57
N LEU A 761 41.99 -15.86 -18.76
CA LEU A 761 41.70 -15.45 -17.39
C LEU A 761 42.93 -15.57 -16.49
N GLY A 762 43.77 -16.60 -16.69
CA GLY A 762 45.05 -16.75 -16.01
C GLY A 762 45.99 -15.57 -16.26
N ALA A 763 46.03 -15.04 -17.49
CA ALA A 763 46.80 -13.84 -17.82
C ALA A 763 46.31 -12.58 -17.08
N LEU A 764 45.06 -12.57 -16.61
CA LEU A 764 44.46 -11.52 -15.79
C LEU A 764 44.57 -11.82 -14.27
N GLY A 765 45.34 -12.83 -13.87
CA GLY A 765 45.50 -13.25 -12.47
C GLY A 765 44.27 -13.96 -11.89
N GLN A 766 43.33 -14.38 -12.73
CA GLN A 766 42.09 -15.03 -12.32
C GLN A 766 42.20 -16.56 -12.49
N LYS A 767 41.85 -17.32 -11.45
CA LYS A 767 41.87 -18.79 -11.50
C LYS A 767 40.48 -19.36 -11.80
N VAL A 768 40.36 -20.09 -12.90
CA VAL A 768 39.16 -20.88 -13.23
C VAL A 768 39.11 -22.10 -12.30
N GLN A 769 38.00 -22.26 -11.58
CA GLN A 769 37.78 -23.35 -10.64
C GLN A 769 37.11 -24.56 -11.29
N ALA A 770 36.23 -24.33 -12.25
CA ALA A 770 35.49 -25.33 -13.00
C ALA A 770 34.94 -24.73 -14.30
N PHE A 771 34.37 -25.57 -15.15
CA PHE A 771 33.60 -25.21 -16.33
C PHE A 771 32.16 -25.66 -16.17
N MET A 772 31.23 -24.86 -16.65
CA MET A 772 29.84 -25.25 -16.83
C MET A 772 29.58 -25.40 -18.33
N VAL A 773 29.31 -26.62 -18.77
CA VAL A 773 28.92 -26.94 -20.14
C VAL A 773 27.40 -27.01 -20.17
N GLN A 774 26.76 -26.22 -21.03
CA GLN A 774 25.31 -26.02 -21.00
C GLN A 774 24.73 -26.13 -22.40
N ARG A 775 23.59 -26.81 -22.55
CA ARG A 775 22.88 -26.90 -23.83
C ARG A 775 22.45 -25.50 -24.29
N MET A 776 22.64 -25.20 -25.58
CA MET A 776 22.16 -23.94 -26.17
C MET A 776 20.63 -23.91 -26.20
N SER A 777 20.05 -22.77 -25.81
CA SER A 777 18.61 -22.51 -25.96
C SER A 777 18.26 -22.37 -27.45
N PRO A 778 17.01 -22.73 -27.87
CA PRO A 778 16.48 -22.27 -29.14
C PRO A 778 16.58 -20.74 -29.29
N PRO A 779 16.70 -20.23 -30.53
CA PRO A 779 16.67 -18.79 -30.79
C PRO A 779 15.38 -18.16 -30.27
N GLY A 780 15.49 -17.00 -29.64
CA GLY A 780 14.38 -16.31 -29.00
C GLY A 780 14.76 -14.91 -28.54
N VAL A 781 13.82 -14.25 -27.88
CA VAL A 781 14.04 -12.92 -27.29
C VAL A 781 14.61 -13.11 -25.89
N GLU A 782 15.73 -12.44 -25.60
CA GLU A 782 16.38 -12.49 -24.29
C GLU A 782 15.70 -11.51 -23.32
N MET A 783 15.22 -12.04 -22.20
CA MET A 783 14.57 -11.29 -21.12
C MET A 783 15.37 -11.42 -19.82
N LEU A 784 15.20 -10.45 -18.92
CA LEU A 784 15.71 -10.47 -17.56
C LEU A 784 14.53 -10.60 -16.61
N VAL A 785 14.62 -11.57 -15.70
CA VAL A 785 13.68 -11.72 -14.58
C VAL A 785 14.49 -11.67 -13.30
N GLY A 786 14.13 -10.79 -12.37
CA GLY A 786 14.85 -10.63 -11.12
C GLY A 786 13.93 -10.42 -9.93
N VAL A 787 14.45 -10.71 -8.74
CA VAL A 787 13.81 -10.40 -7.46
C VAL A 787 14.81 -9.72 -6.56
N VAL A 788 14.37 -8.70 -5.83
CA VAL A 788 15.10 -8.13 -4.70
C VAL A 788 14.22 -8.17 -3.47
N GLN A 789 14.77 -8.60 -2.35
CA GLN A 789 14.13 -8.46 -1.05
C GLN A 789 14.31 -7.04 -0.53
N ASP A 790 13.28 -6.21 -0.70
CA ASP A 790 13.26 -4.87 -0.12
C ASP A 790 12.87 -4.92 1.36
N ARG A 791 13.52 -4.07 2.17
CA ARG A 791 13.30 -4.02 3.62
C ARG A 791 11.87 -3.63 3.99
N TYR A 792 11.24 -2.74 3.22
CA TYR A 792 9.92 -2.18 3.50
C TYR A 792 8.83 -2.89 2.68
N PHE A 793 9.10 -3.15 1.40
CA PHE A 793 8.10 -3.72 0.49
C PHE A 793 8.10 -5.25 0.43
N GLY A 794 9.15 -5.90 0.97
CA GLY A 794 9.38 -7.33 0.80
C GLY A 794 9.88 -7.66 -0.61
N PRO A 795 9.60 -8.86 -1.13
CA PRO A 795 10.07 -9.27 -2.45
C PRO A 795 9.43 -8.45 -3.58
N VAL A 796 10.30 -7.84 -4.38
CA VAL A 796 10.00 -7.01 -5.54
C VAL A 796 10.47 -7.73 -6.79
N VAL A 797 9.53 -8.06 -7.69
CA VAL A 797 9.79 -8.76 -8.96
C VAL A 797 10.01 -7.75 -10.08
N ALA A 798 11.07 -7.94 -10.85
CA ALA A 798 11.42 -7.12 -12.00
C ALA A 798 11.45 -7.94 -13.29
N LEU A 799 10.95 -7.35 -14.37
CA LEU A 799 11.03 -7.85 -15.73
C LEU A 799 11.66 -6.77 -16.60
N GLY A 800 12.59 -7.13 -17.48
CA GLY A 800 13.08 -6.25 -18.54
C GLY A 800 13.59 -7.05 -19.72
N ALA A 801 13.90 -6.39 -20.84
CA ALA A 801 14.64 -7.06 -21.91
C ALA A 801 16.14 -7.15 -21.53
N ALA A 802 16.77 -8.29 -21.83
CA ALA A 802 18.18 -8.53 -21.53
C ALA A 802 19.10 -8.02 -22.64
N GLY A 803 20.39 -7.84 -22.31
CA GLY A 803 21.42 -7.41 -23.25
C GLY A 803 21.95 -5.98 -23.05
N ARG A 804 23.18 -5.75 -23.52
CA ARG A 804 23.97 -4.53 -23.23
C ARG A 804 23.33 -3.22 -23.68
N ALA A 805 22.62 -3.22 -24.82
CA ALA A 805 21.96 -2.03 -25.35
C ALA A 805 20.70 -1.65 -24.56
N VAL A 806 20.02 -2.65 -23.97
CA VAL A 806 18.74 -2.47 -23.28
C VAL A 806 18.92 -2.05 -21.82
N GLU A 807 19.97 -2.54 -21.14
CA GLU A 807 20.36 -2.03 -19.81
C GLU A 807 20.57 -0.49 -19.81
N LEU A 808 20.94 0.08 -20.95
CA LEU A 808 21.07 1.53 -21.13
C LEU A 808 19.71 2.24 -21.31
N MET A 809 18.74 1.59 -21.97
CA MET A 809 17.41 2.15 -22.24
C MET A 809 16.48 2.12 -21.02
N LYS A 810 16.79 1.33 -19.99
CA LYS A 810 16.00 1.18 -18.75
C LYS A 810 14.54 0.77 -18.99
N ASP A 811 14.29 -0.02 -20.03
CA ASP A 811 12.97 -0.60 -20.30
C ASP A 811 12.72 -1.79 -19.38
N ALA A 812 12.06 -1.52 -18.25
CA ALA A 812 11.77 -2.52 -17.24
C ALA A 812 10.45 -2.23 -16.51
N GLN A 813 9.81 -3.29 -16.05
CA GLN A 813 8.58 -3.28 -15.28
C GLN A 813 8.81 -3.96 -13.93
N VAL A 814 8.21 -3.40 -12.88
CA VAL A 814 8.41 -3.86 -11.50
C VAL A 814 7.07 -4.00 -10.79
N ARG A 815 6.93 -5.07 -9.99
CA ARG A 815 5.74 -5.37 -9.18
C ARG A 815 6.14 -5.92 -7.81
N LEU A 816 5.31 -5.64 -6.82
CA LEU A 816 5.33 -6.27 -5.51
C LEU A 816 4.63 -7.63 -5.56
N THR A 817 5.07 -8.53 -4.68
CA THR A 817 4.42 -9.81 -4.40
C THR A 817 3.20 -9.63 -3.46
N PRO A 818 2.18 -10.49 -3.54
CA PRO A 818 2.02 -11.59 -4.52
C PRO A 818 1.70 -11.08 -5.94
N LEU A 819 2.05 -11.87 -6.96
CA LEU A 819 1.85 -11.52 -8.37
C LEU A 819 0.80 -12.44 -9.02
N GLY A 820 -0.28 -11.86 -9.56
CA GLY A 820 -1.30 -12.60 -10.33
C GLY A 820 -0.94 -12.74 -11.81
N ARG A 821 -1.70 -13.56 -12.56
CA ARG A 821 -1.52 -13.70 -14.02
C ARG A 821 -1.79 -12.39 -14.75
N THR A 822 -2.83 -11.67 -14.34
CA THR A 822 -3.13 -10.34 -14.88
C THR A 822 -1.99 -9.33 -14.63
N ASP A 823 -1.33 -9.38 -13.48
CA ASP A 823 -0.18 -8.51 -13.19
C ASP A 823 1.02 -8.87 -14.07
N ALA A 824 1.33 -10.16 -14.22
CA ALA A 824 2.40 -10.64 -15.08
C ALA A 824 2.17 -10.27 -16.56
N ALA A 825 0.95 -10.46 -17.08
CA ALA A 825 0.59 -10.06 -18.43
C ALA A 825 0.71 -8.54 -18.63
N SER A 826 0.29 -7.74 -17.63
CA SER A 826 0.48 -6.29 -17.65
C SER A 826 1.97 -5.91 -17.67
N MET A 827 2.81 -6.58 -16.88
CA MET A 827 4.26 -6.34 -16.90
C MET A 827 4.84 -6.60 -18.28
N VAL A 828 4.52 -7.72 -18.91
CA VAL A 828 5.09 -8.06 -20.23
C VAL A 828 4.62 -7.07 -21.31
N ARG A 829 3.33 -6.75 -21.35
CA ARG A 829 2.75 -5.86 -22.38
C ARG A 829 3.13 -4.38 -22.21
N SER A 830 3.56 -3.97 -21.01
CA SER A 830 3.94 -2.58 -20.74
C SER A 830 5.39 -2.27 -21.11
N LEU A 831 6.16 -3.26 -21.55
CA LEU A 831 7.53 -3.05 -22.04
C LEU A 831 7.51 -2.29 -23.37
N ALA A 832 8.38 -1.29 -23.53
CA ALA A 832 8.58 -0.63 -24.82
C ALA A 832 9.10 -1.64 -25.87
N THR A 833 9.79 -2.68 -25.41
CA THR A 833 10.31 -3.80 -26.22
C THR A 833 9.28 -4.92 -26.45
N TYR A 834 8.05 -4.82 -25.94
CA TYR A 834 6.99 -5.82 -26.18
C TYR A 834 6.80 -6.21 -27.65
N PRO A 835 6.87 -5.29 -28.65
CA PRO A 835 6.76 -5.67 -30.05
C PRO A 835 7.76 -6.76 -30.50
N LEU A 836 8.93 -6.88 -29.87
CA LEU A 836 9.88 -7.96 -30.15
C LEU A 836 9.33 -9.34 -29.79
N LEU A 837 8.50 -9.41 -28.74
CA LEU A 837 7.83 -10.65 -28.33
C LEU A 837 6.63 -10.98 -29.24
N ASP A 838 6.00 -9.94 -29.81
CA ASP A 838 4.80 -10.04 -30.66
C ASP A 838 5.10 -10.10 -32.17
N GLY A 839 6.35 -10.36 -32.56
CA GLY A 839 6.72 -10.60 -33.96
C GLY A 839 7.08 -9.35 -34.78
N TYR A 840 7.71 -8.34 -34.17
CA TYR A 840 8.18 -7.12 -34.83
C TYR A 840 8.91 -7.39 -36.16
N ARG A 841 8.51 -6.66 -37.22
CA ARG A 841 9.04 -6.77 -38.59
C ARG A 841 8.95 -8.19 -39.20
N GLY A 842 7.91 -8.94 -38.85
CA GLY A 842 7.64 -10.26 -39.42
C GLY A 842 8.45 -11.39 -38.78
N ALA A 843 9.07 -11.14 -37.62
CA ALA A 843 9.62 -12.20 -36.79
C ALA A 843 8.48 -13.09 -36.25
N THR A 844 8.79 -14.36 -35.95
CA THR A 844 7.81 -15.27 -35.33
C THR A 844 7.51 -14.80 -33.91
N PRO A 845 6.24 -14.60 -33.52
CA PRO A 845 5.87 -14.34 -32.13
C PRO A 845 6.37 -15.45 -31.20
N VAL A 846 6.78 -15.08 -29.99
CA VAL A 846 7.28 -16.02 -28.98
C VAL A 846 6.19 -16.39 -27.97
N ASP A 847 6.44 -17.41 -27.15
CA ASP A 847 5.49 -17.84 -26.12
C ASP A 847 5.47 -16.87 -24.92
N VAL A 848 4.68 -15.81 -25.04
CA VAL A 848 4.48 -14.81 -23.98
C VAL A 848 3.86 -15.44 -22.73
N GLY A 849 2.99 -16.44 -22.88
CA GLY A 849 2.33 -17.11 -21.75
C GLY A 849 3.33 -17.88 -20.88
N ALA A 850 4.35 -18.49 -21.48
CA ALA A 850 5.43 -19.14 -20.75
C ALA A 850 6.28 -18.14 -19.94
N LEU A 851 6.54 -16.94 -20.48
CA LEU A 851 7.22 -15.88 -19.72
C LEU A 851 6.38 -15.38 -18.53
N GLU A 852 5.07 -15.21 -18.74
CA GLU A 852 4.12 -14.84 -17.67
C GLU A 852 4.11 -15.90 -16.55
N ASP A 853 4.15 -17.20 -16.89
CA ASP A 853 4.20 -18.29 -15.91
C ASP A 853 5.51 -18.30 -15.10
N VAL A 854 6.66 -18.01 -15.75
CA VAL A 854 7.94 -17.83 -15.06
C VAL A 854 7.86 -16.71 -14.02
N LEU A 855 7.27 -15.55 -14.37
CA LEU A 855 7.14 -14.41 -13.46
C LEU A 855 6.32 -14.77 -12.22
N VAL A 856 5.19 -15.44 -12.42
CA VAL A 856 4.28 -15.84 -11.33
C VAL A 856 4.94 -16.88 -10.41
N ARG A 857 5.66 -17.86 -10.97
CA ARG A 857 6.39 -18.88 -10.17
C ARG A 857 7.56 -18.28 -9.40
N VAL A 858 8.29 -17.33 -9.99
CA VAL A 858 9.36 -16.59 -9.32
C VAL A 858 8.80 -15.74 -8.17
N ALA A 859 7.66 -15.09 -8.38
CA ALA A 859 6.96 -14.34 -7.35
C ALA A 859 6.54 -15.25 -6.18
N ALA A 860 5.96 -16.42 -6.47
CA ALA A 860 5.57 -17.41 -5.46
C ALA A 860 6.78 -17.94 -4.66
N MET A 861 7.90 -18.22 -5.34
CA MET A 861 9.15 -18.63 -4.70
C MET A 861 9.68 -17.57 -3.73
N ALA A 862 9.64 -16.31 -4.13
CA ALA A 862 10.12 -15.22 -3.30
C ALA A 862 9.20 -14.93 -2.10
N ASP A 863 7.88 -15.00 -2.29
CA ASP A 863 6.92 -14.75 -1.20
C ASP A 863 6.93 -15.88 -0.15
N ALA A 864 7.15 -17.13 -0.57
CA ALA A 864 7.26 -18.28 0.33
C ALA A 864 8.58 -18.33 1.14
N HIS A 865 9.62 -17.61 0.72
CA HIS A 865 10.95 -17.70 1.31
C HIS A 865 11.58 -16.31 1.50
N SER A 866 11.33 -15.72 2.66
CA SER A 866 11.86 -14.41 3.06
C SER A 866 13.39 -14.32 3.10
N GLU A 867 14.06 -15.47 3.14
CA GLU A 867 15.51 -15.65 3.12
C GLU A 867 16.13 -15.40 1.74
N ILE A 868 15.33 -15.43 0.66
CA ILE A 868 15.81 -15.12 -0.69
C ILE A 868 16.02 -13.61 -0.79
N ALA A 869 17.29 -13.20 -0.79
CA ALA A 869 17.67 -11.78 -0.83
C ALA A 869 17.71 -11.22 -2.26
N ASP A 870 18.23 -12.00 -3.22
CA ASP A 870 18.21 -11.65 -4.65
C ASP A 870 17.94 -12.89 -5.53
N VAL A 871 17.24 -12.66 -6.64
CA VAL A 871 17.15 -13.58 -7.77
C VAL A 871 17.56 -12.82 -9.03
N ASP A 872 18.40 -13.43 -9.85
CA ASP A 872 18.85 -12.85 -11.12
C ASP A 872 18.86 -13.94 -12.21
N PHE A 873 17.85 -13.91 -13.08
CA PHE A 873 17.73 -14.74 -14.26
C PHE A 873 18.03 -13.90 -15.49
N ASN A 874 19.26 -14.02 -16.01
CA ASN A 874 19.77 -13.15 -17.06
C ASN A 874 20.74 -13.89 -18.01
N PRO A 875 20.27 -14.36 -19.18
CA PRO A 875 18.92 -14.19 -19.73
C PRO A 875 17.97 -15.36 -19.41
N VAL A 876 16.67 -15.05 -19.43
CA VAL A 876 15.56 -15.96 -19.74
C VAL A 876 15.27 -15.83 -21.24
N VAL A 877 15.51 -16.88 -22.03
CA VAL A 877 15.25 -16.85 -23.48
C VAL A 877 13.83 -17.30 -23.74
N VAL A 878 13.04 -16.44 -24.39
CA VAL A 878 11.64 -16.72 -24.76
C VAL A 878 11.60 -17.07 -26.24
N HIS A 879 11.16 -18.28 -26.56
CA HIS A 879 11.10 -18.79 -27.93
C HIS A 879 9.65 -19.23 -28.26
N PRO A 880 9.31 -19.55 -29.53
CA PRO A 880 7.93 -19.84 -29.93
C PRO A 880 7.25 -21.04 -29.26
N THR A 881 7.98 -21.83 -28.48
CA THR A 881 7.47 -23.05 -27.82
C THR A 881 7.74 -23.08 -26.32
N GLY A 882 8.12 -21.95 -25.71
CA GLY A 882 8.34 -21.84 -24.27
C GLY A 882 9.50 -20.92 -23.87
N THR A 883 10.04 -21.17 -22.69
CA THR A 883 11.14 -20.38 -22.10
C THR A 883 12.26 -21.25 -21.56
N VAL A 884 13.50 -20.76 -21.62
CA VAL A 884 14.66 -21.39 -21.02
C VAL A 884 15.42 -20.39 -20.15
N ILE A 885 15.64 -20.72 -18.87
CA ILE A 885 16.48 -19.90 -17.98
C ILE A 885 17.95 -20.27 -18.23
N VAL A 886 18.70 -19.40 -18.89
CA VAL A 886 20.07 -19.69 -19.37
C VAL A 886 21.13 -19.43 -18.30
N ASP A 887 20.96 -18.39 -17.50
CA ASP A 887 21.79 -18.13 -16.31
C ASP A 887 20.88 -17.78 -15.15
N ALA A 888 21.05 -18.49 -14.03
CA ALA A 888 20.26 -18.31 -12.84
C ALA A 888 21.18 -18.14 -11.63
N ARG A 889 20.95 -17.08 -10.86
CA ARG A 889 21.64 -16.84 -9.59
C ARG A 889 20.64 -16.48 -8.53
N ILE A 890 20.82 -17.06 -7.34
CA ILE A 890 19.97 -16.82 -6.18
C ILE A 890 20.88 -16.58 -4.99
N ARG A 891 20.66 -15.48 -4.27
CA ARG A 891 21.39 -15.13 -3.04
C ARG A 891 20.44 -15.28 -1.85
N VAL A 892 20.92 -15.92 -0.80
CA VAL A 892 20.15 -16.14 0.44
C VAL A 892 20.83 -15.48 1.63
N GLU A 893 20.03 -14.91 2.52
CA GLU A 893 20.47 -14.29 3.77
C GLU A 893 19.49 -14.62 4.91
N ALA A 894 19.94 -14.47 6.16
CA ALA A 894 19.02 -14.53 7.28
C ALA A 894 18.00 -13.38 7.17
N PRO A 895 16.71 -13.60 7.51
CA PRO A 895 15.71 -12.54 7.46
C PRO A 895 16.14 -11.35 8.31
N ALA A 896 16.06 -10.14 7.74
CA ALA A 896 16.28 -8.93 8.53
C ALA A 896 15.22 -8.82 9.64
N GLN A 897 15.63 -8.55 10.88
CA GLN A 897 14.69 -8.15 11.92
C GLN A 897 13.92 -6.92 11.42
N ARG A 898 12.58 -7.05 11.32
CA ARG A 898 11.69 -5.93 11.02
C ARG A 898 11.69 -5.03 12.26
N ASP A 899 12.20 -3.81 12.12
CA ASP A 899 11.96 -2.76 13.12
C ASP A 899 10.46 -2.44 13.01
N VAL A 900 9.68 -2.78 14.04
CA VAL A 900 8.23 -2.53 14.14
C VAL A 900 7.96 -1.06 14.43
#